data_AF-A0A5C7ATX9-F1
#
_entry.id   AF-A0A5C7ATX9-F1
#
_cell.length_a   1.000
_cell.length_b   1.000
_cell.length_c   1.000
_cell.angle_alpha   90.00
_cell.angle_beta   90.00
_cell.angle_gamma   90.00
#
_symmetry.space_group_name_H-M   'P 1'
#
loop_
_entity.id
_entity.type
_entity.pdbx_description
1 polymer ?
#
loop_
_entity_poly.entity_id
_entity_poly.type
_entity_poly.pdbx_seq_one_letter_code
_entity_poly.pdbx_strand_id
1 'polypeptide(L)'
;MKCKTYIILLVLASIIASCSNSDIQPRSIEDFNFNWKFIKGDHSNAEILSYNDASWEVVRLPHDWSILAGYQKENTAASTGFSEGGIGWYRKEFQVPKTDEGKAIWIEFDGIYNNATVWINGTKLGFRPNGYASFSYDLTEHLNYGENNVVAVRVDHTAYVDSRWYTGSGIYRDVRFVKTSKVHIPQWGVRVTTPNVDKSRASVHIESRVVGANDSVEIETQILDGNGTQVAFEKTDILTEGNKCIQTLNVENPTLWGIQTPNLYTAIISVKHNGALVDKVVQEFGIRKFRFDSNKGFFLNDENVKIKGVNLHHDAGAVGAAATKSIWEYRVAKLKSIGVNAIRMAHNPHSPLLMEVCDEMGMLVMNEFFDEWHNPKAKSVNYLGDNAAEDTISKGYSSVFFEWAEKDLKALIQRDFNHPSVIMWSIGNEIEWTFPNYSKTYSEVEGDINEYKGPPTYDVSKIKPVFNKLTGGVDSLSIVAHKLSKWVKEEDTTRPVVCGSVRPTVAFASGYADAVDVLGLNYRAIDYDVAHKAFPEKCLLGSENWVAYSEWKAALERDFIPGIFVWTGFAYLGEAGPWPRKGLNISLFDFAGFKNPRGHFFECLWKEDPKVYMVTTPASESEFSFTKNEGWKFDIQYTPPPVWNKLRLWEWYKVNEHWNYNDNEPIVVQTYTNCEEAELFLNGKSLGKQALADFKEEDNIIKWLVPYKKGELKVIGYNKGEVVSEYQISTTGAPASIKLNTDKTTLKANNYDVAHVYVTLYDEAGNKVTNVNEDITFDVSEGADLIAVDNGWEMNVSPHNTNKVQTHKGRALGIIRSKAQKGAINITASLGNIKSDVLTLILE
;
A
#
# COMPACT_ATOMS: atom_id res chain seq x y z
N MET A 1 -5.49 -29.67 77.98
CA MET A 1 -4.69 -28.98 76.94
C MET A 1 -5.01 -29.66 75.62
N LYS A 2 -6.09 -29.31 74.90
CA LYS A 2 -6.44 -28.07 74.19
C LYS A 2 -5.46 -27.71 73.06
N CYS A 3 -6.04 -27.57 71.87
CA CYS A 3 -5.51 -27.08 70.59
C CYS A 3 -4.57 -28.01 69.81
N LYS A 4 -5.14 -28.77 68.84
CA LYS A 4 -4.66 -28.94 67.45
C LYS A 4 -5.36 -30.11 66.75
N THR A 5 -6.64 -29.97 66.35
CA THR A 5 -7.26 -30.97 65.44
C THR A 5 -8.41 -30.45 64.56
N TYR A 6 -8.67 -29.13 64.48
CA TYR A 6 -9.83 -28.59 63.71
C TYR A 6 -9.48 -27.53 62.66
N ILE A 7 -8.25 -27.51 62.11
CA ILE A 7 -7.85 -26.50 61.09
C ILE A 7 -7.45 -27.12 59.73
N ILE A 8 -7.35 -28.44 59.61
CA ILE A 8 -6.89 -29.07 58.34
C ILE A 8 -8.05 -29.50 57.41
N LEU A 9 -9.30 -29.53 57.91
CA LEU A 9 -10.46 -29.92 57.09
C LEU A 9 -11.29 -28.75 56.53
N LEU A 10 -10.96 -27.50 56.89
CA LEU A 10 -11.61 -26.29 56.36
C LEU A 10 -10.77 -25.55 55.30
N VAL A 11 -9.49 -25.93 55.14
CA VAL A 11 -8.57 -25.38 54.13
C VAL A 11 -8.55 -26.24 52.85
N LEU A 12 -8.96 -27.52 52.91
CA LEU A 12 -9.11 -28.36 51.71
C LEU A 12 -10.47 -28.23 51.01
N ALA A 13 -11.47 -27.60 51.63
CA ALA A 13 -12.78 -27.35 51.03
C ALA A 13 -12.91 -25.96 50.37
N SER A 14 -11.90 -25.11 50.51
CA SER A 14 -11.86 -23.75 49.94
C SER A 14 -10.89 -23.62 48.76
N ILE A 15 -10.25 -24.72 48.32
CA ILE A 15 -9.33 -24.76 47.17
C ILE A 15 -9.97 -25.47 45.94
N ILE A 16 -11.23 -25.91 46.03
CA ILE A 16 -11.98 -26.54 44.91
C ILE A 16 -13.19 -25.67 44.46
N ALA A 17 -13.10 -24.34 44.67
CA ALA A 17 -14.07 -23.38 44.14
C ALA A 17 -13.39 -22.21 43.39
N SER A 18 -12.17 -22.43 42.88
CA SER A 18 -11.58 -21.62 41.80
C SER A 18 -11.52 -22.45 40.52
N CYS A 19 -12.62 -23.13 40.20
CA CYS A 19 -12.86 -23.59 38.85
C CYS A 19 -13.24 -22.38 38.02
N SER A 20 -12.26 -21.87 37.25
CA SER A 20 -12.47 -21.35 35.91
C SER A 20 -13.83 -20.66 35.67
N ASN A 21 -14.01 -19.45 36.18
CA ASN A 21 -14.74 -18.48 35.36
C ASN A 21 -13.80 -18.17 34.19
N SER A 22 -13.85 -19.02 33.16
CA SER A 22 -13.53 -18.54 31.82
C SER A 22 -14.43 -17.32 31.64
N ASP A 23 -13.86 -16.11 31.61
CA ASP A 23 -14.62 -14.92 31.23
C ASP A 23 -15.29 -15.26 29.90
N ILE A 24 -16.60 -15.53 29.95
CA ILE A 24 -17.39 -15.84 28.76
C ILE A 24 -17.32 -14.57 27.92
N GLN A 25 -16.47 -14.59 26.89
CA GLN A 25 -16.39 -13.47 25.97
C GLN A 25 -17.70 -13.44 25.19
N PRO A 26 -18.50 -12.36 25.33
CA PRO A 26 -19.81 -12.29 24.69
C PRO A 26 -19.71 -12.23 23.16
N ARG A 27 -18.56 -11.77 22.64
CA ARG A 27 -18.20 -11.74 21.24
C ARG A 27 -17.04 -12.70 20.97
N SER A 28 -17.16 -13.45 19.88
CA SER A 28 -16.06 -14.24 19.30
C SER A 28 -15.78 -13.74 17.89
N ILE A 29 -14.51 -13.48 17.57
CA ILE A 29 -14.04 -13.20 16.21
C ILE A 29 -13.03 -14.30 15.89
N GLU A 30 -13.41 -15.20 15.00
CA GLU A 30 -12.60 -16.36 14.65
C GLU A 30 -11.88 -16.10 13.32
N ASP A 31 -10.58 -16.39 13.30
CA ASP A 31 -9.80 -16.45 12.07
C ASP A 31 -10.34 -17.57 11.17
N PHE A 32 -10.98 -17.17 10.08
CA PHE A 32 -11.68 -18.09 9.21
C PHE A 32 -10.89 -18.41 7.94
N ASN A 33 -9.58 -18.17 7.90
CA ASN A 33 -8.76 -18.26 6.69
C ASN A 33 -8.22 -19.66 6.35
N PHE A 34 -8.22 -20.61 7.28
CA PHE A 34 -7.63 -21.95 7.05
C PHE A 34 -8.64 -22.98 6.54
N ASN A 35 -8.13 -24.04 5.91
CA ASN A 35 -8.91 -25.22 5.47
C ASN A 35 -10.04 -24.88 4.49
N TRP A 36 -9.83 -23.88 3.63
CA TRP A 36 -10.68 -23.67 2.48
C TRP A 36 -10.32 -24.68 1.39
N LYS A 37 -11.29 -24.99 0.53
CA LYS A 37 -11.09 -25.77 -0.67
C LYS A 37 -11.27 -24.88 -1.89
N PHE A 38 -10.40 -25.00 -2.88
CA PHE A 38 -10.43 -24.21 -4.10
C PHE A 38 -10.42 -25.10 -5.34
N ILE A 39 -11.14 -24.70 -6.36
CA ILE A 39 -11.02 -25.24 -7.71
C ILE A 39 -11.19 -24.13 -8.75
N LYS A 40 -10.40 -24.19 -9.82
CA LYS A 40 -10.57 -23.34 -10.99
C LYS A 40 -11.62 -23.91 -11.95
N GLY A 41 -12.32 -23.02 -12.65
CA GLY A 41 -13.44 -23.35 -13.53
C GLY A 41 -14.79 -23.12 -12.87
N ASP A 42 -15.86 -23.15 -13.66
CA ASP A 42 -17.23 -23.01 -13.16
C ASP A 42 -17.84 -24.39 -12.91
N HIS A 43 -18.33 -24.63 -11.70
CA HIS A 43 -18.80 -25.94 -11.25
C HIS A 43 -20.27 -25.85 -10.84
N SER A 44 -21.13 -26.59 -11.55
CA SER A 44 -22.57 -26.60 -11.25
C SER A 44 -22.87 -27.23 -9.89
N ASN A 45 -23.78 -26.60 -9.15
CA ASN A 45 -24.21 -27.00 -7.81
C ASN A 45 -23.10 -26.95 -6.75
N ALA A 46 -21.98 -26.26 -7.00
CA ALA A 46 -20.91 -26.12 -6.00
C ALA A 46 -21.34 -25.32 -4.76
N GLU A 47 -22.53 -24.72 -4.75
CA GLU A 47 -23.10 -24.02 -3.60
C GLU A 47 -23.86 -24.92 -2.61
N ILE A 48 -24.26 -26.14 -3.00
CA ILE A 48 -25.11 -27.00 -2.16
C ILE A 48 -24.28 -27.79 -1.14
N LEU A 49 -24.91 -28.17 -0.02
CA LEU A 49 -24.28 -28.91 1.07
C LEU A 49 -23.74 -30.28 0.61
N SER A 50 -24.49 -31.01 -0.21
CA SER A 50 -24.16 -32.37 -0.64
C SER A 50 -23.13 -32.48 -1.78
N TYR A 51 -22.62 -31.35 -2.29
CA TYR A 51 -21.61 -31.34 -3.34
C TYR A 51 -20.30 -31.97 -2.84
N ASN A 52 -19.73 -32.89 -3.62
CA ASN A 52 -18.47 -33.55 -3.28
C ASN A 52 -17.27 -32.72 -3.78
N ASP A 53 -16.62 -32.02 -2.85
CA ASP A 53 -15.42 -31.21 -3.09
C ASP A 53 -14.12 -31.92 -2.63
N ALA A 54 -14.14 -33.23 -2.40
CA ALA A 54 -12.97 -33.96 -1.88
C ALA A 54 -11.72 -33.88 -2.78
N SER A 55 -11.90 -33.63 -4.08
CA SER A 55 -10.81 -33.47 -5.05
C SER A 55 -10.29 -32.04 -5.20
N TRP A 56 -10.89 -31.07 -4.49
CA TRP A 56 -10.48 -29.67 -4.56
C TRP A 56 -9.19 -29.44 -3.76
N GLU A 57 -8.40 -28.46 -4.19
CA GLU A 57 -7.15 -28.11 -3.52
C GLU A 57 -7.45 -27.48 -2.16
N VAL A 58 -6.76 -27.93 -1.10
CA VAL A 58 -6.86 -27.28 0.21
C VAL A 58 -5.95 -26.05 0.21
N VAL A 59 -6.55 -24.89 0.36
CA VAL A 59 -5.86 -23.59 0.37
C VAL A 59 -6.06 -22.88 1.70
N ARG A 60 -5.16 -21.93 1.98
CA ARG A 60 -5.35 -20.93 3.03
C ARG A 60 -5.56 -19.56 2.41
N LEU A 61 -6.38 -18.76 3.07
CA LEU A 61 -6.56 -17.36 2.75
C LEU A 61 -5.52 -16.49 3.50
N PRO A 62 -5.20 -15.28 3.01
CA PRO A 62 -5.56 -14.77 1.69
C PRO A 62 -4.97 -15.63 0.55
N HIS A 63 -5.72 -15.75 -0.55
CA HIS A 63 -5.36 -16.58 -1.71
C HIS A 63 -5.59 -15.81 -3.02
N ASP A 64 -4.59 -15.84 -3.89
CA ASP A 64 -4.60 -15.25 -5.22
C ASP A 64 -4.19 -16.33 -6.23
N TRP A 65 -5.14 -16.85 -7.02
CA TRP A 65 -4.81 -17.94 -7.95
C TRP A 65 -4.05 -17.45 -9.19
N SER A 66 -4.14 -16.14 -9.52
CA SER A 66 -3.53 -15.59 -10.73
C SER A 66 -2.01 -15.62 -10.63
N ILE A 67 -1.44 -15.19 -9.50
CA ILE A 67 0.01 -15.20 -9.30
C ILE A 67 0.57 -16.62 -9.24
N LEU A 68 -0.20 -17.58 -8.72
CA LEU A 68 0.20 -19.00 -8.63
C LEU A 68 0.16 -19.71 -9.98
N ALA A 69 -0.74 -19.30 -10.89
CA ALA A 69 -0.77 -19.78 -12.26
C ALA A 69 0.44 -19.28 -13.08
N GLY A 70 0.99 -18.11 -12.71
CA GLY A 70 2.13 -17.50 -13.38
C GLY A 70 1.74 -16.63 -14.58
N TYR A 71 2.75 -16.27 -15.36
CA TYR A 71 2.64 -15.30 -16.45
C TYR A 71 2.58 -15.99 -17.82
N GLN A 72 1.70 -15.52 -18.70
CA GLN A 72 1.62 -16.01 -20.09
C GLN A 72 1.17 -14.89 -21.02
N LYS A 73 1.49 -14.98 -22.32
CA LYS A 73 1.14 -13.97 -23.32
C LYS A 73 -0.28 -14.14 -23.83
N GLU A 74 -0.71 -15.38 -24.05
CA GLU A 74 -1.99 -15.70 -24.65
C GLU A 74 -3.13 -15.58 -23.63
N ASN A 75 -4.25 -14.97 -24.03
CA ASN A 75 -5.45 -14.78 -23.18
C ASN A 75 -5.19 -14.02 -21.88
N THR A 76 -4.25 -13.08 -21.91
CA THR A 76 -3.93 -12.13 -20.83
C THR A 76 -3.66 -10.74 -21.45
N ALA A 77 -3.32 -9.75 -20.63
CA ALA A 77 -2.96 -8.41 -21.11
C ALA A 77 -1.86 -7.76 -20.27
N ALA A 78 -1.09 -6.87 -20.88
CA ALA A 78 -0.09 -6.03 -20.22
C ALA A 78 -0.67 -5.19 -19.08
N SER A 79 -1.93 -4.73 -19.20
CA SER A 79 -2.57 -3.93 -18.14
C SER A 79 -2.71 -4.73 -16.85
N THR A 80 -3.05 -6.02 -16.90
CA THR A 80 -3.16 -6.88 -15.73
C THR A 80 -1.92 -7.77 -15.53
N GLY A 81 -0.77 -7.35 -16.06
CA GLY A 81 0.52 -7.98 -15.80
C GLY A 81 0.65 -9.38 -16.37
N PHE A 82 0.01 -9.65 -17.52
CA PHE A 82 0.08 -10.93 -18.24
C PHE A 82 -0.36 -12.14 -17.38
N SER A 83 -1.32 -11.91 -16.49
CA SER A 83 -1.86 -12.93 -15.59
C SER A 83 -3.29 -13.29 -15.96
N GLU A 84 -3.66 -14.56 -15.77
CA GLU A 84 -5.01 -15.04 -16.10
C GLU A 84 -6.02 -14.79 -14.97
N GLY A 85 -7.27 -14.51 -15.35
CA GLY A 85 -8.42 -14.48 -14.44
C GLY A 85 -9.21 -15.79 -14.47
N GLY A 86 -10.46 -15.70 -14.92
CA GLY A 86 -11.41 -16.81 -15.06
C GLY A 86 -12.41 -16.93 -13.91
N ILE A 87 -13.10 -18.07 -13.86
CA ILE A 87 -14.02 -18.40 -12.76
C ILE A 87 -13.29 -19.31 -11.78
N GLY A 88 -13.48 -19.07 -10.49
CA GLY A 88 -12.98 -19.90 -9.41
C GLY A 88 -14.01 -20.08 -8.32
N TRP A 89 -13.99 -21.23 -7.66
CA TRP A 89 -14.87 -21.53 -6.54
C TRP A 89 -14.07 -21.83 -5.28
N TYR A 90 -14.57 -21.32 -4.16
CA TYR A 90 -14.09 -21.63 -2.82
C TYR A 90 -15.21 -22.29 -2.02
N ARG A 91 -14.88 -23.30 -1.23
CA ARG A 91 -15.79 -23.96 -0.28
C ARG A 91 -15.12 -24.14 1.06
N LYS A 92 -15.89 -23.97 2.14
CA LYS A 92 -15.43 -24.26 3.49
C LYS A 92 -16.53 -24.92 4.30
N GLU A 93 -16.22 -26.10 4.81
CA GLU A 93 -17.05 -26.84 5.74
C GLU A 93 -16.66 -26.50 7.19
N PHE A 94 -17.64 -26.32 8.05
CA PHE A 94 -17.45 -25.97 9.45
C PHE A 94 -18.66 -26.38 10.30
N GLN A 95 -18.49 -26.44 11.61
CA GLN A 95 -19.56 -26.73 12.56
C GLN A 95 -19.83 -25.52 13.45
N VAL A 96 -21.11 -25.32 13.77
CA VAL A 96 -21.55 -24.32 14.75
C VAL A 96 -22.23 -25.07 15.90
N PRO A 97 -21.74 -24.97 17.14
CA PRO A 97 -22.34 -25.67 18.28
C PRO A 97 -23.80 -25.27 18.52
N LYS A 98 -24.64 -26.19 19.00
CA LYS A 98 -26.03 -25.90 19.38
C LYS A 98 -26.15 -24.84 20.48
N THR A 99 -25.11 -24.65 21.29
CA THR A 99 -25.05 -23.58 22.30
C THR A 99 -24.98 -22.17 21.72
N ASP A 100 -24.68 -22.04 20.42
CA ASP A 100 -24.68 -20.75 19.72
C ASP A 100 -26.06 -20.43 19.10
N GLU A 101 -27.06 -21.31 19.23
CA GLU A 101 -28.43 -21.07 18.76
C GLU A 101 -29.01 -19.81 19.44
N GLY A 102 -29.50 -18.87 18.62
CA GLY A 102 -30.01 -17.58 19.08
C GLY A 102 -28.97 -16.47 19.20
N LYS A 103 -27.69 -16.71 18.89
CA LYS A 103 -26.68 -15.65 18.66
C LYS A 103 -26.88 -14.99 17.29
N ALA A 104 -26.30 -13.81 17.10
CA ALA A 104 -26.13 -13.21 15.78
C ALA A 104 -24.76 -13.62 15.22
N ILE A 105 -24.78 -14.28 14.05
CA ILE A 105 -23.60 -14.92 13.46
C ILE A 105 -23.35 -14.37 12.06
N TRP A 106 -22.13 -13.93 11.80
CA TRP A 106 -21.75 -13.25 10.57
C TRP A 106 -20.51 -13.87 9.96
N ILE A 107 -20.39 -13.75 8.64
CA ILE A 107 -19.13 -13.90 7.91
C ILE A 107 -18.72 -12.54 7.34
N GLU A 108 -17.47 -12.15 7.54
CA GLU A 108 -16.91 -10.90 7.04
C GLU A 108 -15.78 -11.18 6.05
N PHE A 109 -15.78 -10.46 4.94
CA PHE A 109 -14.74 -10.50 3.91
C PHE A 109 -14.11 -9.12 3.76
N ASP A 110 -12.78 -9.05 3.83
CA ASP A 110 -12.07 -7.78 3.62
C ASP A 110 -11.92 -7.40 2.14
N GLY A 111 -12.04 -8.37 1.23
CA GLY A 111 -12.03 -8.16 -0.22
C GLY A 111 -11.98 -9.47 -0.99
N ILE A 112 -12.74 -9.54 -2.08
CA ILE A 112 -12.75 -10.67 -3.02
C ILE A 112 -12.73 -10.09 -4.42
N TYR A 113 -11.67 -10.32 -5.19
CA TYR A 113 -11.56 -9.82 -6.56
C TYR A 113 -11.98 -10.91 -7.56
N ASN A 114 -13.08 -10.77 -8.29
CA ASN A 114 -14.21 -9.84 -8.11
C ASN A 114 -15.54 -10.51 -8.54
N ASN A 115 -16.63 -9.74 -8.62
CA ASN A 115 -17.96 -10.25 -8.98
C ASN A 115 -18.37 -11.48 -8.15
N ALA A 116 -18.13 -11.40 -6.84
CA ALA A 116 -18.25 -12.53 -5.94
C ALA A 116 -19.72 -12.77 -5.58
N THR A 117 -20.13 -14.03 -5.60
CA THR A 117 -21.41 -14.48 -5.05
C THR A 117 -21.15 -15.45 -3.90
N VAL A 118 -21.89 -15.29 -2.79
CA VAL A 118 -21.69 -16.08 -1.57
C VAL A 118 -22.97 -16.83 -1.21
N TRP A 119 -22.80 -18.08 -0.77
CA TRP A 119 -23.87 -18.95 -0.28
C TRP A 119 -23.50 -19.58 1.07
N ILE A 120 -24.54 -19.94 1.82
CA ILE A 120 -24.47 -20.82 3.00
C ILE A 120 -25.49 -21.94 2.82
N ASN A 121 -25.05 -23.19 2.87
CA ASN A 121 -25.91 -24.37 2.76
C ASN A 121 -26.86 -24.35 1.54
N GLY A 122 -26.38 -23.87 0.39
CA GLY A 122 -27.16 -23.69 -0.85
C GLY A 122 -28.02 -22.43 -0.90
N THR A 123 -28.17 -21.68 0.20
CA THR A 123 -28.90 -20.41 0.24
C THR A 123 -28.00 -19.25 -0.18
N LYS A 124 -28.42 -18.48 -1.20
CA LYS A 124 -27.67 -17.31 -1.68
C LYS A 124 -27.76 -16.16 -0.68
N LEU A 125 -26.61 -15.73 -0.16
CA LEU A 125 -26.51 -14.58 0.76
C LEU A 125 -26.45 -13.25 0.01
N GLY A 126 -25.72 -13.21 -1.10
CA GLY A 126 -25.64 -11.99 -1.90
C GLY A 126 -24.57 -12.01 -2.97
N PHE A 127 -24.42 -10.85 -3.61
CA PHE A 127 -23.45 -10.56 -4.66
C PHE A 127 -22.69 -9.28 -4.31
N ARG A 128 -21.39 -9.23 -4.61
CA ARG A 128 -20.56 -8.02 -4.50
C ARG A 128 -19.71 -7.84 -5.77
N PRO A 129 -19.94 -6.80 -6.59
CA PRO A 129 -19.19 -6.60 -7.83
C PRO A 129 -17.78 -6.03 -7.58
N ASN A 130 -17.64 -5.10 -6.64
CA ASN A 130 -16.38 -4.43 -6.38
C ASN A 130 -15.36 -5.34 -5.71
N GLY A 131 -14.21 -5.53 -6.38
CA GLY A 131 -13.15 -6.38 -5.90
C GLY A 131 -12.39 -5.86 -4.67
N TYR A 132 -12.56 -4.59 -4.32
CA TYR A 132 -11.80 -3.93 -3.26
C TYR A 132 -12.59 -3.67 -1.99
N ALA A 133 -13.92 -3.72 -2.05
CA ALA A 133 -14.78 -3.40 -0.94
C ALA A 133 -14.82 -4.52 0.10
N SER A 134 -14.82 -4.15 1.37
CA SER A 134 -15.10 -5.06 2.48
C SER A 134 -16.62 -5.16 2.70
N PHE A 135 -17.09 -6.34 3.11
CA PHE A 135 -18.52 -6.61 3.32
C PHE A 135 -18.76 -7.79 4.26
N SER A 136 -19.98 -7.92 4.74
CA SER A 136 -20.41 -9.04 5.60
C SER A 136 -21.81 -9.54 5.24
N TYR A 137 -22.09 -10.77 5.65
CA TYR A 137 -23.42 -11.39 5.54
C TYR A 137 -23.83 -12.01 6.87
N ASP A 138 -25.11 -11.86 7.20
CA ASP A 138 -25.75 -12.54 8.33
C ASP A 138 -25.99 -14.00 7.96
N LEU A 139 -25.55 -14.91 8.82
CA LEU A 139 -25.69 -16.36 8.68
C LEU A 139 -26.75 -16.93 9.62
N THR A 140 -27.25 -16.14 10.57
CA THR A 140 -28.00 -16.58 11.75
C THR A 140 -29.15 -17.54 11.43
N GLU A 141 -29.95 -17.20 10.43
CA GLU A 141 -31.17 -17.95 10.03
C GLU A 141 -30.88 -19.09 9.03
N HIS A 142 -29.62 -19.30 8.65
CA HIS A 142 -29.22 -20.25 7.60
C HIS A 142 -28.31 -21.38 8.09
N LEU A 143 -27.95 -21.38 9.37
CA LEU A 143 -27.04 -22.36 9.98
C LEU A 143 -27.78 -23.60 10.47
N ASN A 144 -27.16 -24.76 10.24
CA ASN A 144 -27.52 -26.03 10.85
C ASN A 144 -26.73 -26.16 12.16
N TYR A 145 -27.35 -25.80 13.27
CA TYR A 145 -26.72 -25.84 14.59
C TYR A 145 -26.52 -27.28 15.07
N GLY A 146 -25.29 -27.62 15.48
CA GLY A 146 -24.88 -28.97 15.88
C GLY A 146 -24.54 -29.90 14.72
N GLU A 147 -24.64 -29.42 13.48
CA GLU A 147 -24.33 -30.17 12.26
C GLU A 147 -23.32 -29.42 11.38
N ASN A 148 -22.99 -30.00 10.22
CA ASN A 148 -22.08 -29.38 9.27
C ASN A 148 -22.77 -28.29 8.46
N ASN A 149 -22.00 -27.23 8.21
CA ASN A 149 -22.38 -26.08 7.41
C ASN A 149 -21.33 -25.89 6.31
N VAL A 150 -21.75 -25.37 5.16
CA VAL A 150 -20.86 -25.05 4.05
C VAL A 150 -21.08 -23.63 3.58
N VAL A 151 -20.04 -22.80 3.64
CA VAL A 151 -19.96 -21.57 2.87
C VAL A 151 -19.36 -21.89 1.50
N ALA A 152 -19.99 -21.39 0.44
CA ALA A 152 -19.46 -21.45 -0.91
C ALA A 152 -19.35 -20.05 -1.51
N VAL A 153 -18.28 -19.79 -2.25
CA VAL A 153 -18.00 -18.52 -2.91
C VAL A 153 -17.64 -18.77 -4.36
N ARG A 154 -18.40 -18.18 -5.29
CA ARG A 154 -18.07 -18.13 -6.71
C ARG A 154 -17.47 -16.77 -7.03
N VAL A 155 -16.31 -16.75 -7.67
CA VAL A 155 -15.62 -15.54 -8.11
C VAL A 155 -15.59 -15.54 -9.63
N ASP A 156 -16.04 -14.45 -10.25
CA ASP A 156 -16.14 -14.33 -11.71
C ASP A 156 -15.25 -13.21 -12.22
N HIS A 157 -14.03 -13.58 -12.59
CA HIS A 157 -13.05 -12.70 -13.18
C HIS A 157 -12.82 -13.07 -14.66
N THR A 158 -13.90 -13.39 -15.38
CA THR A 158 -13.84 -13.63 -16.84
C THR A 158 -13.47 -12.36 -17.62
N ALA A 159 -13.81 -11.18 -17.08
CA ALA A 159 -13.31 -9.89 -17.53
C ALA A 159 -11.91 -9.60 -16.96
N TYR A 160 -10.92 -10.42 -17.34
CA TYR A 160 -9.55 -10.36 -16.79
C TYR A 160 -8.73 -9.13 -17.25
N VAL A 161 -9.32 -8.23 -18.04
CA VAL A 161 -8.75 -6.95 -18.48
C VAL A 161 -9.61 -5.78 -17.97
N ASP A 162 -10.32 -5.97 -16.85
CA ASP A 162 -11.19 -4.96 -16.25
C ASP A 162 -10.46 -3.87 -15.45
N SER A 163 -9.12 -3.93 -15.41
CA SER A 163 -8.24 -3.03 -14.67
C SER A 163 -7.04 -2.58 -15.50
N ARG A 164 -6.50 -1.41 -15.15
CA ARG A 164 -5.26 -0.88 -15.73
C ARG A 164 -4.01 -1.55 -15.13
N TRP A 165 -4.09 -2.03 -13.89
CA TRP A 165 -3.02 -2.72 -13.15
C TRP A 165 -3.46 -4.13 -12.74
N TYR A 166 -2.51 -4.96 -12.28
CA TYR A 166 -2.76 -6.31 -11.76
C TYR A 166 -3.71 -6.29 -10.56
N THR A 167 -4.73 -7.13 -10.61
CA THR A 167 -5.77 -7.21 -9.57
C THR A 167 -5.61 -8.43 -8.68
N GLY A 168 -5.08 -9.51 -9.24
CA GLY A 168 -5.19 -10.86 -8.67
C GLY A 168 -6.60 -11.40 -8.83
N SER A 169 -6.81 -12.64 -8.38
CA SER A 169 -8.12 -13.28 -8.44
C SER A 169 -8.39 -14.15 -7.21
N GLY A 170 -9.55 -13.96 -6.59
CA GLY A 170 -10.02 -14.77 -5.47
C GLY A 170 -10.21 -14.01 -4.17
N ILE A 171 -10.20 -14.75 -3.06
CA ILE A 171 -10.36 -14.21 -1.71
C ILE A 171 -8.96 -13.81 -1.20
N TYR A 172 -8.50 -12.66 -1.69
CA TYR A 172 -7.13 -12.17 -1.49
C TYR A 172 -6.93 -11.39 -0.17
N ARG A 173 -7.96 -11.27 0.67
CA ARG A 173 -7.88 -10.68 2.01
C ARG A 173 -8.58 -11.57 3.03
N ASP A 174 -8.39 -11.23 4.30
CA ASP A 174 -8.84 -12.03 5.42
C ASP A 174 -10.36 -12.20 5.48
N VAL A 175 -10.76 -13.35 6.01
CA VAL A 175 -12.15 -13.72 6.30
C VAL A 175 -12.29 -13.99 7.78
N ARG A 176 -13.34 -13.44 8.38
CA ARG A 176 -13.65 -13.62 9.81
C ARG A 176 -15.03 -14.25 9.98
N PHE A 177 -15.14 -15.12 10.98
CA PHE A 177 -16.42 -15.66 11.44
C PHE A 177 -16.73 -15.06 12.81
N VAL A 178 -17.81 -14.27 12.88
CA VAL A 178 -18.10 -13.41 14.02
C VAL A 178 -19.38 -13.87 14.70
N LYS A 179 -19.30 -14.10 16.02
CA LYS A 179 -20.44 -14.49 16.86
C LYS A 179 -20.66 -13.42 17.92
N THR A 180 -21.90 -13.00 18.08
CA THR A 180 -22.31 -11.98 19.07
C THR A 180 -23.62 -12.38 19.72
N SER A 181 -23.95 -11.78 20.87
CA SER A 181 -25.32 -11.83 21.38
C SER A 181 -26.28 -11.10 20.44
N LYS A 182 -27.61 -11.32 20.58
CA LYS A 182 -28.60 -10.53 19.81
C LYS A 182 -28.45 -9.03 20.06
N VAL A 183 -28.22 -8.64 21.31
CA VAL A 183 -27.89 -7.27 21.69
C VAL A 183 -26.39 -7.06 21.54
N HIS A 184 -25.98 -6.28 20.54
CA HIS A 184 -24.56 -6.11 20.21
C HIS A 184 -24.29 -4.81 19.44
N ILE A 185 -23.01 -4.48 19.31
CA ILE A 185 -22.51 -3.43 18.42
C ILE A 185 -22.28 -4.04 17.04
N PRO A 186 -22.91 -3.53 15.96
CA PRO A 186 -22.71 -4.10 14.63
C PRO A 186 -21.30 -3.85 14.09
N GLN A 187 -20.93 -4.52 13.00
CA GLN A 187 -19.68 -4.25 12.28
C GLN A 187 -19.55 -2.74 11.99
N TRP A 188 -18.39 -2.16 12.30
CA TRP A 188 -18.09 -0.72 12.19
C TRP A 188 -19.03 0.20 12.99
N GLY A 189 -19.63 -0.34 14.05
CA GLY A 189 -20.55 0.39 14.93
C GLY A 189 -19.88 1.35 15.92
N VAL A 190 -18.54 1.44 15.94
CA VAL A 190 -17.78 2.36 16.80
C VAL A 190 -17.08 3.41 15.95
N ARG A 191 -17.20 4.69 16.34
CA ARG A 191 -16.46 5.81 15.73
C ARG A 191 -15.78 6.64 16.81
N VAL A 192 -14.49 6.88 16.64
CA VAL A 192 -13.67 7.68 17.57
C VAL A 192 -13.21 8.95 16.89
N THR A 193 -13.46 10.11 17.51
CA THR A 193 -12.96 11.42 17.04
C THR A 193 -12.31 12.19 18.18
N THR A 194 -11.38 13.08 17.86
CA THR A 194 -10.65 13.89 18.84
C THR A 194 -10.76 15.39 18.52
N PRO A 195 -11.94 16.00 18.73
CA PRO A 195 -12.21 17.37 18.25
C PRO A 195 -11.39 18.46 18.95
N ASN A 196 -10.96 18.22 20.19
CA ASN A 196 -10.13 19.16 20.96
C ASN A 196 -8.87 18.45 21.41
N VAL A 197 -7.71 18.88 20.91
CA VAL A 197 -6.40 18.29 21.21
C VAL A 197 -5.39 19.41 21.50
N ASP A 198 -4.87 19.41 22.72
CA ASP A 198 -3.71 20.18 23.12
C ASP A 198 -2.74 19.30 23.95
N LYS A 199 -1.61 19.87 24.39
CA LYS A 199 -0.58 19.13 25.13
C LYS A 199 -1.02 18.72 26.53
N SER A 200 -1.95 19.45 27.14
CA SER A 200 -2.44 19.19 28.49
C SER A 200 -3.64 18.25 28.51
N ARG A 201 -4.49 18.27 27.47
CA ARG A 201 -5.72 17.47 27.42
C ARG A 201 -6.18 17.20 26.00
N ALA A 202 -6.78 16.03 25.79
CA ALA A 202 -7.58 15.71 24.61
C ALA A 202 -8.99 15.27 24.99
N SER A 203 -9.99 15.78 24.26
CA SER A 203 -11.37 15.29 24.30
C SER A 203 -11.54 14.19 23.28
N VAL A 204 -11.84 12.97 23.72
CA VAL A 204 -12.08 11.80 22.88
C VAL A 204 -13.58 11.54 22.85
N HIS A 205 -14.20 11.69 21.68
CA HIS A 205 -15.61 11.37 21.47
C HIS A 205 -15.73 9.98 20.89
N ILE A 206 -16.45 9.10 21.58
CA ILE A 206 -16.70 7.72 21.16
C ILE A 206 -18.19 7.56 20.89
N GLU A 207 -18.54 7.41 19.63
CA GLU A 207 -19.87 7.02 19.19
C GLU A 207 -19.95 5.50 19.09
N SER A 208 -20.95 4.90 19.73
CA SER A 208 -21.22 3.46 19.67
C SER A 208 -22.67 3.21 19.28
N ARG A 209 -22.89 2.36 18.27
CA ARG A 209 -24.22 1.89 17.85
C ARG A 209 -24.53 0.54 18.49
N VAL A 210 -25.69 0.38 19.10
CA VAL A 210 -26.17 -0.91 19.64
C VAL A 210 -27.43 -1.31 18.88
N VAL A 211 -27.56 -2.60 18.55
CA VAL A 211 -28.72 -3.19 17.88
C VAL A 211 -29.28 -4.36 18.70
N GLY A 212 -30.54 -4.71 18.47
CA GLY A 212 -31.16 -5.94 18.99
C GLY A 212 -31.79 -5.86 20.39
N ALA A 213 -31.81 -4.68 21.03
CA ALA A 213 -32.52 -4.45 22.29
C ALA A 213 -33.70 -3.46 22.12
N ASN A 214 -34.75 -3.62 22.92
CA ASN A 214 -35.99 -2.80 22.87
C ASN A 214 -36.21 -1.99 24.16
N ASP A 215 -35.27 -2.06 25.08
CA ASP A 215 -35.26 -1.52 26.44
C ASP A 215 -33.87 -0.92 26.73
N SER A 216 -33.62 -0.51 27.98
CA SER A 216 -32.37 0.18 28.29
C SER A 216 -31.15 -0.75 28.24
N VAL A 217 -30.05 -0.26 27.66
CA VAL A 217 -28.73 -0.91 27.70
C VAL A 217 -27.71 0.04 28.32
N GLU A 218 -26.77 -0.52 29.06
CA GLU A 218 -25.66 0.19 29.69
C GLU A 218 -24.41 0.02 28.83
N ILE A 219 -23.73 1.13 28.54
CA ILE A 219 -22.47 1.16 27.79
C ILE A 219 -21.37 1.67 28.69
N GLU A 220 -20.33 0.87 28.88
CA GLU A 220 -19.11 1.21 29.61
C GLU A 220 -17.94 1.30 28.64
N THR A 221 -17.26 2.45 28.61
CA THR A 221 -16.11 2.67 27.75
C THR A 221 -14.88 2.97 28.59
N GLN A 222 -13.82 2.20 28.36
CA GLN A 222 -12.47 2.41 28.93
C GLN A 222 -11.53 2.84 27.82
N ILE A 223 -10.67 3.82 28.07
CA ILE A 223 -9.54 4.15 27.19
C ILE A 223 -8.26 3.68 27.89
N LEU A 224 -7.49 2.86 27.20
CA LEU A 224 -6.16 2.41 27.61
C LEU A 224 -5.09 3.13 26.80
N ASP A 225 -3.98 3.50 27.43
CA ASP A 225 -2.77 3.97 26.75
C ASP A 225 -1.98 2.81 26.10
N GLY A 226 -0.89 3.14 25.40
CA GLY A 226 -0.03 2.15 24.73
C GLY A 226 0.66 1.15 25.67
N ASN A 227 0.63 1.37 26.99
CA ASN A 227 1.13 0.43 27.99
C ASN A 227 0.00 -0.43 28.59
N GLY A 228 -1.24 -0.26 28.14
CA GLY A 228 -2.42 -0.94 28.66
C GLY A 228 -2.98 -0.31 29.95
N THR A 229 -2.54 0.88 30.34
CA THR A 229 -3.04 1.58 31.54
C THR A 229 -4.33 2.32 31.22
N GLN A 230 -5.37 2.16 32.05
CA GLN A 230 -6.61 2.91 31.89
C GLN A 230 -6.39 4.40 32.20
N VAL A 231 -6.61 5.25 31.20
CA VAL A 231 -6.45 6.71 31.30
C VAL A 231 -7.78 7.46 31.33
N ALA A 232 -8.87 6.85 30.88
CA ALA A 232 -10.21 7.40 31.01
C ALA A 232 -11.29 6.30 31.09
N PHE A 233 -12.43 6.63 31.70
CA PHE A 233 -13.58 5.75 31.82
C PHE A 233 -14.89 6.56 31.82
N GLU A 234 -15.90 6.04 31.13
CA GLU A 234 -17.26 6.59 31.17
C GLU A 234 -18.30 5.47 31.10
N LYS A 235 -19.45 5.72 31.72
CA LYS A 235 -20.59 4.81 31.76
C LYS A 235 -21.87 5.59 31.45
N THR A 236 -22.72 5.03 30.59
CA THR A 236 -23.96 5.67 30.14
C THR A 236 -25.05 4.64 29.91
N ASP A 237 -26.25 4.91 30.43
CA ASP A 237 -27.46 4.15 30.10
C ASP A 237 -28.16 4.82 28.92
N ILE A 238 -28.51 4.05 27.90
CA ILE A 238 -29.29 4.53 26.75
C ILE A 238 -30.61 3.75 26.63
N LEU A 239 -31.65 4.41 26.13
CA LEU A 239 -32.87 3.77 25.64
C LEU A 239 -32.65 3.41 24.16
N THR A 240 -32.96 2.17 23.77
CA THR A 240 -32.62 1.67 22.44
C THR A 240 -33.41 2.28 21.28
N GLU A 241 -34.45 3.08 21.54
CA GLU A 241 -35.13 3.87 20.48
C GLU A 241 -34.17 4.81 19.72
N GLY A 242 -32.99 5.11 20.25
CA GLY A 242 -31.94 5.88 19.56
C GLY A 242 -30.82 5.04 18.91
N ASN A 243 -30.63 3.77 19.30
CA ASN A 243 -29.53 2.86 18.90
C ASN A 243 -28.10 3.44 18.91
N LYS A 244 -27.87 4.66 19.40
CA LYS A 244 -26.62 5.41 19.32
C LYS A 244 -26.30 6.06 20.67
N CYS A 245 -25.11 5.79 21.16
CA CYS A 245 -24.52 6.43 22.34
C CYS A 245 -23.34 7.28 21.91
N ILE A 246 -23.19 8.47 22.49
CA ILE A 246 -22.01 9.31 22.32
C ILE A 246 -21.47 9.60 23.72
N GLN A 247 -20.23 9.18 23.98
CA GLN A 247 -19.49 9.43 25.21
C GLN A 247 -18.33 10.39 24.94
N THR A 248 -18.01 11.25 25.90
CA THR A 248 -16.92 12.23 25.81
C THR A 248 -15.96 12.01 26.97
N LEU A 249 -14.84 11.35 26.68
CA LEU A 249 -13.81 11.02 27.65
C LEU A 249 -12.65 12.00 27.52
N ASN A 250 -12.17 12.54 28.64
CA ASN A 250 -10.99 13.41 28.66
C ASN A 250 -9.73 12.58 28.98
N VAL A 251 -8.72 12.70 28.13
CA VAL A 251 -7.38 12.13 28.36
C VAL A 251 -6.44 13.27 28.73
N GLU A 252 -5.94 13.25 29.97
CA GLU A 252 -4.99 14.24 30.47
C GLU A 252 -3.56 13.90 30.00
N ASN A 253 -2.79 14.92 29.65
CA ASN A 253 -1.43 14.84 29.10
C ASN A 253 -1.30 13.77 27.99
N PRO A 254 -2.10 13.86 26.92
CA PRO A 254 -2.14 12.81 25.90
C PRO A 254 -0.80 12.69 25.17
N THR A 255 -0.31 11.46 25.04
CA THR A 255 0.74 11.17 24.04
C THR A 255 0.10 11.18 22.66
N LEU A 256 0.48 12.14 21.82
CA LEU A 256 -0.11 12.33 20.50
C LEU A 256 0.45 11.33 19.48
N TRP A 257 -0.42 10.83 18.61
CA TRP A 257 -0.01 10.10 17.43
C TRP A 257 0.69 11.04 16.45
N GLY A 258 1.79 10.60 15.87
CA GLY A 258 2.51 11.30 14.80
C GLY A 258 3.44 10.38 14.02
N ILE A 259 4.10 10.92 13.00
CA ILE A 259 4.96 10.14 12.08
C ILE A 259 6.14 9.48 12.79
N GLN A 260 6.76 10.20 13.73
CA GLN A 260 7.90 9.70 14.50
C GLN A 260 7.47 9.00 15.79
N THR A 261 6.34 9.40 16.35
CA THR A 261 5.77 8.86 17.60
C THR A 261 4.34 8.35 17.34
N PRO A 262 4.17 7.19 16.69
CA PRO A 262 2.85 6.64 16.32
C PRO A 262 2.11 6.04 17.52
N ASN A 263 1.86 6.83 18.56
CA ASN A 263 1.23 6.36 19.78
C ASN A 263 -0.25 6.01 19.54
N LEU A 264 -0.64 4.79 19.90
CA LEU A 264 -2.01 4.28 19.81
C LEU A 264 -2.61 4.12 21.21
N TYR A 265 -3.93 4.30 21.26
CA TYR A 265 -4.78 4.01 22.41
C TYR A 265 -5.77 2.91 22.03
N THR A 266 -6.32 2.26 23.05
CA THR A 266 -7.36 1.25 22.88
C THR A 266 -8.62 1.68 23.61
N ALA A 267 -9.73 1.83 22.89
CA ALA A 267 -11.06 1.94 23.47
C ALA A 267 -11.66 0.54 23.65
N ILE A 268 -12.06 0.20 24.88
CA ILE A 268 -12.81 -1.03 25.19
C ILE A 268 -14.24 -0.61 25.50
N ILE A 269 -15.18 -0.98 24.63
CA ILE A 269 -16.61 -0.67 24.76
C ILE A 269 -17.33 -1.95 25.17
N SER A 270 -17.92 -1.95 26.35
CA SER A 270 -18.67 -3.07 26.92
C SER A 270 -20.16 -2.74 26.95
N VAL A 271 -20.98 -3.61 26.38
CA VAL A 271 -22.45 -3.47 26.40
C VAL A 271 -23.02 -4.42 27.43
N LYS A 272 -23.79 -3.88 28.37
CA LYS A 272 -24.56 -4.66 29.34
C LYS A 272 -26.05 -4.51 29.11
N HIS A 273 -26.75 -5.63 29.17
CA HIS A 273 -28.20 -5.69 29.06
C HIS A 273 -28.75 -6.47 30.25
N ASN A 274 -29.69 -5.89 30.99
CA ASN A 274 -30.20 -6.45 32.25
C ASN A 274 -29.10 -6.82 33.26
N GLY A 275 -28.03 -6.01 33.31
CA GLY A 275 -26.88 -6.21 34.21
C GLY A 275 -25.86 -7.26 33.75
N ALA A 276 -26.14 -8.01 32.69
CA ALA A 276 -25.22 -8.99 32.12
C ALA A 276 -24.40 -8.39 30.96
N LEU A 277 -23.11 -8.71 30.87
CA LEU A 277 -22.26 -8.34 29.73
C LEU A 277 -22.68 -9.16 28.49
N VAL A 278 -23.16 -8.47 27.46
CA VAL A 278 -23.72 -9.09 26.24
C VAL A 278 -22.90 -8.81 24.98
N ASP A 279 -22.01 -7.82 24.98
CA ASP A 279 -21.05 -7.59 23.92
C ASP A 279 -19.83 -6.80 24.42
N LYS A 280 -18.70 -6.94 23.71
CA LYS A 280 -17.46 -6.21 23.97
C LYS A 280 -16.73 -5.96 22.66
N VAL A 281 -16.47 -4.69 22.35
CA VAL A 281 -15.68 -4.26 21.17
C VAL A 281 -14.39 -3.61 21.65
N VAL A 282 -13.30 -3.94 20.95
CA VAL A 282 -11.99 -3.32 21.13
C VAL A 282 -11.69 -2.50 19.88
N GLN A 283 -11.43 -1.21 20.05
CA GLN A 283 -11.16 -0.28 18.95
C GLN A 283 -9.85 0.46 19.21
N GLU A 284 -8.86 0.26 18.35
CA GLU A 284 -7.63 1.06 18.37
C GLU A 284 -7.85 2.42 17.69
N PHE A 285 -7.19 3.45 18.19
CA PHE A 285 -7.21 4.80 17.62
C PHE A 285 -5.97 5.60 18.02
N GLY A 286 -5.73 6.73 17.37
CA GLY A 286 -4.66 7.66 17.74
C GLY A 286 -5.19 9.07 17.98
N ILE A 287 -4.72 9.71 19.04
CA ILE A 287 -5.06 11.11 19.35
C ILE A 287 -4.13 12.02 18.57
N ARG A 288 -4.67 12.80 17.62
CA ARG A 288 -3.92 13.82 16.89
C ARG A 288 -4.85 14.94 16.45
N LYS A 289 -4.27 16.04 16.02
CA LYS A 289 -4.96 17.05 15.21
C LYS A 289 -4.14 17.35 13.97
N PHE A 290 -4.81 17.69 12.89
CA PHE A 290 -4.14 18.15 11.68
C PHE A 290 -5.01 19.17 10.96
N ARG A 291 -4.41 19.93 10.05
CA ARG A 291 -5.11 20.88 9.19
C ARG A 291 -4.35 21.11 7.89
N PHE A 292 -5.10 21.40 6.84
CA PHE A 292 -4.57 21.97 5.59
C PHE A 292 -4.79 23.48 5.62
N ASP A 293 -3.76 24.21 5.20
CA ASP A 293 -3.71 25.66 5.11
C ASP A 293 -3.38 26.00 3.67
N SER A 294 -4.22 26.78 3.01
CA SER A 294 -4.05 27.07 1.59
C SER A 294 -2.79 27.89 1.28
N ASN A 295 -2.17 28.51 2.29
CA ASN A 295 -0.97 29.33 2.14
C ASN A 295 0.27 28.73 2.82
N LYS A 296 0.06 27.87 3.81
CA LYS A 296 1.14 27.32 4.65
C LYS A 296 1.26 25.79 4.59
N GLY A 297 0.44 25.11 3.81
CA GLY A 297 0.53 23.67 3.61
C GLY A 297 -0.09 22.86 4.74
N PHE A 298 0.55 21.78 5.15
CA PHE A 298 -0.03 20.79 6.07
C PHE A 298 0.59 20.88 7.45
N PHE A 299 -0.27 20.80 8.47
CA PHE A 299 0.15 20.78 9.87
C PHE A 299 -0.35 19.51 10.54
N LEU A 300 0.53 18.85 11.31
CA LEU A 300 0.21 17.74 12.20
C LEU A 300 0.66 18.13 13.61
N ASN A 301 -0.27 18.10 14.57
CA ASN A 301 -0.02 18.49 15.97
C ASN A 301 0.64 19.88 16.11
N ASP A 302 0.17 20.84 15.31
CA ASP A 302 0.68 22.22 15.19
C ASP A 302 2.05 22.38 14.53
N GLU A 303 2.69 21.30 14.08
CA GLU A 303 3.96 21.35 13.34
C GLU A 303 3.72 21.31 11.83
N ASN A 304 4.37 22.20 11.08
CA ASN A 304 4.34 22.15 9.62
C ASN A 304 5.15 20.94 9.13
N VAL A 305 4.50 20.07 8.37
CA VAL A 305 5.12 18.83 7.87
C VAL A 305 4.94 18.76 6.37
N LYS A 306 6.06 18.63 5.65
CA LYS A 306 6.01 18.29 4.22
C LYS A 306 5.65 16.83 4.03
N ILE A 307 4.68 16.57 3.15
CA ILE A 307 4.23 15.25 2.75
C ILE A 307 5.24 14.70 1.71
N LYS A 308 6.01 13.69 2.14
CA LYS A 308 6.96 12.90 1.34
C LYS A 308 6.26 11.61 0.95
N GLY A 309 5.31 11.72 0.04
CA GLY A 309 4.36 10.68 -0.30
C GLY A 309 4.79 9.79 -1.45
N VAL A 310 4.25 8.58 -1.47
CA VAL A 310 4.32 7.66 -2.62
C VAL A 310 2.94 7.11 -2.96
N ASN A 311 2.70 6.83 -4.23
CA ASN A 311 1.59 6.00 -4.66
C ASN A 311 1.97 4.52 -4.51
N LEU A 312 1.02 3.72 -4.05
CA LEU A 312 1.17 2.28 -3.86
C LEU A 312 -0.06 1.56 -4.41
N HIS A 313 0.18 0.53 -5.23
CA HIS A 313 -0.84 -0.45 -5.62
C HIS A 313 -0.91 -1.59 -4.59
N HIS A 314 -1.99 -2.37 -4.64
CA HIS A 314 -2.27 -3.38 -3.61
C HIS A 314 -1.52 -4.70 -3.79
N ASP A 315 -0.92 -4.96 -4.96
CA ASP A 315 -0.11 -6.16 -5.15
C ASP A 315 1.21 -6.08 -4.36
N ALA A 316 1.68 -7.23 -3.90
CA ALA A 316 2.93 -7.39 -3.18
C ALA A 316 4.00 -8.17 -3.97
N GLY A 317 4.09 -7.96 -5.29
CA GLY A 317 5.09 -8.59 -6.14
C GLY A 317 4.84 -10.09 -6.24
N ALA A 318 5.80 -10.90 -5.78
CA ALA A 318 5.79 -12.36 -5.94
C ALA A 318 4.64 -13.10 -5.22
N VAL A 319 3.96 -12.45 -4.26
CA VAL A 319 2.77 -13.00 -3.58
C VAL A 319 1.45 -12.48 -4.17
N GLY A 320 1.50 -11.68 -5.24
CA GLY A 320 0.32 -11.10 -5.87
C GLY A 320 -0.48 -10.24 -4.89
N ALA A 321 -1.81 -10.35 -4.93
CA ALA A 321 -2.69 -9.57 -4.05
C ALA A 321 -2.79 -10.15 -2.62
N ALA A 322 -2.29 -11.36 -2.36
CA ALA A 322 -2.46 -12.09 -1.10
C ALA A 322 -1.44 -11.69 0.00
N ALA A 323 -1.26 -10.38 0.20
CA ALA A 323 -0.28 -9.84 1.14
C ALA A 323 -0.76 -9.89 2.60
N THR A 324 0.01 -10.53 3.47
CA THR A 324 -0.22 -10.56 4.93
C THR A 324 0.29 -9.29 5.61
N LYS A 325 -0.09 -9.08 6.89
CA LYS A 325 0.40 -7.95 7.70
C LYS A 325 1.93 -7.85 7.70
N SER A 326 2.65 -8.97 7.88
CA SER A 326 4.12 -9.00 7.87
C SER A 326 4.73 -8.55 6.53
N ILE A 327 4.05 -8.76 5.41
CA ILE A 327 4.52 -8.30 4.09
C ILE A 327 4.31 -6.78 3.96
N TRP A 328 3.20 -6.26 4.50
CA TRP A 328 2.97 -4.81 4.57
C TRP A 328 3.93 -4.11 5.52
N GLU A 329 4.19 -4.67 6.71
CA GLU A 329 5.21 -4.18 7.65
C GLU A 329 6.57 -4.03 6.94
N TYR A 330 6.98 -5.07 6.20
CA TYR A 330 8.21 -5.04 5.42
C TYR A 330 8.23 -3.90 4.40
N ARG A 331 7.18 -3.76 3.58
CA ARG A 331 7.13 -2.73 2.52
C ARG A 331 7.09 -1.32 3.11
N VAL A 332 6.29 -1.10 4.15
CA VAL A 332 6.20 0.20 4.83
C VAL A 332 7.53 0.54 5.53
N ALA A 333 8.19 -0.45 6.16
CA ALA A 333 9.54 -0.26 6.72
C ALA A 333 10.55 0.17 5.66
N LYS A 334 10.53 -0.45 4.48
CA LYS A 334 11.38 -0.06 3.33
C LYS A 334 11.11 1.36 2.89
N LEU A 335 9.86 1.74 2.71
CA LEU A 335 9.48 3.12 2.35
C LEU A 335 9.96 4.12 3.42
N LYS A 336 9.71 3.85 4.69
CA LYS A 336 10.13 4.71 5.80
C LYS A 336 11.65 4.83 5.89
N SER A 337 12.39 3.77 5.53
CA SER A 337 13.87 3.77 5.53
C SER A 337 14.49 4.84 4.62
N ILE A 338 13.75 5.29 3.59
CA ILE A 338 14.19 6.34 2.65
C ILE A 338 13.49 7.69 2.90
N GLY A 339 12.81 7.85 4.03
CA GLY A 339 12.19 9.11 4.44
C GLY A 339 10.75 9.34 3.95
N VAL A 340 10.11 8.34 3.34
CA VAL A 340 8.67 8.39 3.03
C VAL A 340 7.89 8.52 4.33
N ASN A 341 6.91 9.43 4.36
CA ASN A 341 6.01 9.62 5.50
C ASN A 341 4.52 9.55 5.14
N ALA A 342 4.19 9.35 3.85
CA ALA A 342 2.81 9.24 3.40
C ALA A 342 2.63 8.23 2.27
N ILE A 343 1.44 7.63 2.19
CA ILE A 343 1.04 6.68 1.14
C ILE A 343 -0.32 7.09 0.57
N ARG A 344 -0.43 7.15 -0.75
CA ARG A 344 -1.70 7.22 -1.48
C ARG A 344 -2.07 5.82 -1.98
N MET A 345 -3.28 5.39 -1.65
CA MET A 345 -3.83 4.07 -1.96
C MET A 345 -4.34 4.03 -3.41
N ALA A 346 -3.41 4.06 -4.36
CA ALA A 346 -3.69 4.13 -5.79
C ALA A 346 -4.25 2.78 -6.32
N HIS A 347 -5.46 2.70 -6.85
CA HIS A 347 -6.54 3.71 -6.90
C HIS A 347 -7.83 3.11 -6.35
N ASN A 348 -7.74 2.52 -5.17
CA ASN A 348 -8.77 1.67 -4.60
C ASN A 348 -8.62 1.50 -3.08
N PRO A 349 -9.69 1.07 -2.38
CA PRO A 349 -9.58 0.55 -1.03
C PRO A 349 -8.47 -0.48 -0.91
N HIS A 350 -7.51 -0.25 -0.02
CA HIS A 350 -6.45 -1.22 0.31
C HIS A 350 -6.87 -2.13 1.49
N SER A 351 -6.02 -3.08 1.86
CA SER A 351 -6.27 -4.02 2.96
C SER A 351 -6.33 -3.30 4.32
N PRO A 352 -7.25 -3.68 5.23
CA PRO A 352 -7.22 -3.20 6.62
C PRO A 352 -5.88 -3.43 7.31
N LEU A 353 -5.20 -4.54 7.01
CA LEU A 353 -3.88 -4.85 7.56
C LEU A 353 -2.84 -3.79 7.17
N LEU A 354 -2.94 -3.18 5.99
CA LEU A 354 -2.04 -2.08 5.60
C LEU A 354 -2.38 -0.81 6.38
N MET A 355 -3.66 -0.56 6.70
CA MET A 355 -4.05 0.60 7.51
C MET A 355 -3.52 0.45 8.94
N GLU A 356 -3.64 -0.72 9.55
CA GLU A 356 -3.03 -1.04 10.85
C GLU A 356 -1.52 -0.79 10.84
N VAL A 357 -0.80 -1.30 9.82
CA VAL A 357 0.63 -1.06 9.68
C VAL A 357 0.93 0.44 9.54
N CYS A 358 0.13 1.19 8.78
CA CYS A 358 0.31 2.63 8.66
C CYS A 358 0.09 3.36 9.99
N ASP A 359 -0.86 2.91 10.80
CA ASP A 359 -1.11 3.46 12.14
C ASP A 359 0.07 3.20 13.07
N GLU A 360 0.51 1.94 13.15
CA GLU A 360 1.60 1.45 14.00
C GLU A 360 2.96 2.05 13.60
N MET A 361 3.17 2.28 12.31
CA MET A 361 4.43 2.79 11.78
C MET A 361 4.42 4.29 11.50
N GLY A 362 3.34 5.02 11.81
CA GLY A 362 3.29 6.48 11.66
C GLY A 362 3.37 6.95 10.20
N MET A 363 2.49 6.42 9.35
CA MET A 363 2.35 6.83 7.95
C MET A 363 1.07 7.64 7.78
N LEU A 364 1.14 8.76 7.07
CA LEU A 364 -0.04 9.49 6.63
C LEU A 364 -0.67 8.79 5.42
N VAL A 365 -1.99 8.70 5.35
CA VAL A 365 -2.69 7.96 4.28
C VAL A 365 -3.71 8.85 3.57
N MET A 366 -3.63 8.87 2.24
CA MET A 366 -4.72 9.26 1.35
C MET A 366 -5.41 7.98 0.87
N ASN A 367 -6.65 7.77 1.32
CA ASN A 367 -7.43 6.59 0.97
C ASN A 367 -8.33 6.92 -0.23
N GLU A 368 -8.34 6.09 -1.26
CA GLU A 368 -8.99 6.40 -2.55
C GLU A 368 -10.09 5.41 -2.88
N PHE A 369 -11.26 5.91 -3.28
CA PHE A 369 -12.43 5.06 -3.54
C PHE A 369 -12.40 4.42 -4.92
N PHE A 370 -12.07 5.21 -5.95
CA PHE A 370 -12.29 4.81 -7.35
C PHE A 370 -11.22 5.37 -8.30
N ASP A 371 -10.81 4.57 -9.28
CA ASP A 371 -10.03 5.05 -10.43
C ASP A 371 -10.89 5.69 -11.52
N GLU A 372 -12.16 5.27 -11.63
CA GLU A 372 -13.11 5.71 -12.63
C GLU A 372 -14.53 5.73 -12.05
N TRP A 373 -15.44 6.50 -12.66
CA TRP A 373 -16.82 6.61 -12.21
C TRP A 373 -17.76 5.81 -13.12
N HIS A 374 -18.78 6.43 -13.70
CA HIS A 374 -19.73 5.75 -14.60
C HIS A 374 -19.23 5.66 -16.05
N ASN A 375 -18.25 6.49 -16.42
CA ASN A 375 -17.58 6.42 -17.71
C ASN A 375 -16.25 5.67 -17.53
N PRO A 376 -16.00 4.59 -18.30
CA PRO A 376 -14.79 3.80 -18.14
C PRO A 376 -13.58 4.49 -18.77
N LYS A 377 -12.42 4.33 -18.13
CA LYS A 377 -11.10 4.51 -18.75
C LYS A 377 -10.78 3.32 -19.66
N ALA A 378 -9.97 3.57 -20.69
CA ALA A 378 -9.34 2.50 -21.45
C ALA A 378 -8.40 1.71 -20.52
N LYS A 379 -8.61 0.39 -20.42
CA LYS A 379 -7.82 -0.49 -19.56
C LYS A 379 -6.49 -0.88 -20.19
N SER A 380 -6.49 -1.05 -21.52
CA SER A 380 -5.30 -1.29 -22.33
C SER A 380 -5.20 -0.20 -23.41
N VAL A 381 -3.99 0.31 -23.65
CA VAL A 381 -3.70 1.26 -24.71
C VAL A 381 -2.66 0.66 -25.67
N ASN A 382 -2.95 0.68 -26.97
CA ASN A 382 -2.05 0.15 -28.02
C ASN A 382 -0.63 0.77 -28.01
N TYR A 383 -0.44 1.91 -27.33
CA TYR A 383 0.77 2.72 -27.38
C TYR A 383 2.00 2.09 -26.70
N LEU A 384 1.81 1.09 -25.81
CA LEU A 384 2.90 0.39 -25.11
C LEU A 384 2.99 -1.10 -25.47
N GLY A 385 2.33 -1.52 -26.56
CA GLY A 385 2.59 -2.79 -27.22
C GLY A 385 1.83 -4.01 -26.70
N ASP A 386 0.56 -3.86 -26.30
CA ASP A 386 -0.32 -5.01 -26.12
C ASP A 386 -1.80 -4.74 -26.48
N ASN A 387 -2.54 -5.82 -26.76
CA ASN A 387 -3.84 -5.86 -27.45
C ASN A 387 -4.89 -4.87 -26.89
N ALA A 388 -5.60 -4.18 -27.79
CA ALA A 388 -6.90 -3.59 -27.49
C ALA A 388 -7.85 -4.73 -27.10
N ALA A 389 -8.13 -4.87 -25.81
CA ALA A 389 -9.05 -5.88 -25.31
C ALA A 389 -10.47 -5.57 -25.80
N GLU A 390 -11.23 -6.60 -26.20
CA GLU A 390 -12.63 -6.44 -26.56
C GLU A 390 -13.45 -5.87 -25.37
N ASP A 391 -14.55 -5.17 -25.68
CA ASP A 391 -15.39 -4.51 -24.67
C ASP A 391 -15.89 -5.48 -23.58
N THR A 392 -16.06 -6.76 -23.90
CA THR A 392 -16.58 -7.78 -22.98
C THR A 392 -15.58 -8.15 -21.88
N ILE A 393 -14.31 -8.37 -22.25
CA ILE A 393 -13.25 -8.78 -21.32
C ILE A 393 -12.64 -7.59 -20.55
N SER A 394 -12.98 -6.36 -20.93
CA SER A 394 -12.55 -5.11 -20.28
C SER A 394 -13.67 -4.42 -19.49
N LYS A 395 -14.86 -5.03 -19.41
CA LYS A 395 -16.01 -4.49 -18.68
C LYS A 395 -15.74 -4.51 -17.17
N GLY A 396 -15.44 -3.34 -16.61
CA GLY A 396 -15.19 -3.16 -15.18
C GLY A 396 -16.34 -2.54 -14.38
N TYR A 397 -15.98 -2.04 -13.20
CA TYR A 397 -16.90 -1.50 -12.19
C TYR A 397 -17.75 -0.31 -12.67
N SER A 398 -17.28 0.46 -13.65
CA SER A 398 -18.04 1.57 -14.26
C SER A 398 -19.46 1.16 -14.69
N SER A 399 -19.65 -0.09 -15.12
CA SER A 399 -20.93 -0.61 -15.58
C SER A 399 -22.00 -0.77 -14.49
N VAL A 400 -21.59 -0.78 -13.21
CA VAL A 400 -22.48 -0.91 -12.04
C VAL A 400 -22.33 0.25 -11.06
N PHE A 401 -21.58 1.30 -11.44
CA PHE A 401 -21.20 2.40 -10.57
C PHE A 401 -22.40 3.07 -9.88
N PHE A 402 -23.46 3.41 -10.62
CA PHE A 402 -24.61 4.10 -10.02
C PHE A 402 -25.39 3.26 -9.01
N GLU A 403 -25.32 1.93 -9.10
CA GLU A 403 -25.97 1.02 -8.16
C GLU A 403 -25.13 0.81 -6.90
N TRP A 404 -23.80 0.75 -7.04
CA TRP A 404 -22.91 0.30 -5.96
C TRP A 404 -22.04 1.39 -5.33
N ALA A 405 -21.76 2.51 -6.00
CA ALA A 405 -20.78 3.49 -5.56
C ALA A 405 -21.05 4.05 -4.16
N GLU A 406 -22.30 4.35 -3.82
CA GLU A 406 -22.64 4.85 -2.48
C GLU A 406 -22.31 3.81 -1.41
N LYS A 407 -22.70 2.55 -1.64
CA LYS A 407 -22.51 1.45 -0.70
C LYS A 407 -21.03 1.14 -0.50
N ASP A 408 -20.25 1.11 -1.57
CA ASP A 408 -18.82 0.81 -1.51
C ASP A 408 -18.01 1.96 -0.89
N LEU A 409 -18.33 3.21 -1.24
CA LEU A 409 -17.70 4.39 -0.65
C LEU A 409 -17.96 4.45 0.86
N LYS A 410 -19.22 4.30 1.28
CA LYS A 410 -19.58 4.34 2.71
C LYS A 410 -18.96 3.18 3.47
N ALA A 411 -18.91 1.98 2.89
CA ALA A 411 -18.26 0.82 3.51
C ALA A 411 -16.76 1.07 3.75
N LEU A 412 -16.04 1.70 2.80
CA LEU A 412 -14.63 2.06 3.00
C LEU A 412 -14.47 3.03 4.17
N ILE A 413 -15.24 4.12 4.20
CA ILE A 413 -15.10 5.12 5.27
C ILE A 413 -15.43 4.48 6.62
N GLN A 414 -16.51 3.70 6.71
CA GLN A 414 -16.91 3.04 7.94
C GLN A 414 -15.85 2.09 8.47
N ARG A 415 -15.23 1.30 7.58
CA ARG A 415 -14.14 0.39 7.91
C ARG A 415 -12.91 1.14 8.43
N ASP A 416 -12.53 2.22 7.75
CA ASP A 416 -11.24 2.88 7.98
C ASP A 416 -11.34 4.15 8.85
N PHE A 417 -12.52 4.49 9.36
CA PHE A 417 -12.81 5.74 10.07
C PHE A 417 -11.86 6.00 11.24
N ASN A 418 -11.55 4.94 11.99
CA ASN A 418 -10.83 5.01 13.25
C ASN A 418 -9.31 5.03 13.08
N HIS A 419 -8.79 4.77 11.88
CA HIS A 419 -7.35 4.74 11.62
C HIS A 419 -6.73 6.15 11.73
N PRO A 420 -5.75 6.37 12.62
CA PRO A 420 -5.05 7.64 12.70
C PRO A 420 -4.11 7.95 11.53
N SER A 421 -3.75 6.96 10.72
CA SER A 421 -2.99 7.20 9.50
C SER A 421 -3.80 7.99 8.46
N VAL A 422 -5.09 7.73 8.33
CA VAL A 422 -5.93 8.35 7.29
C VAL A 422 -6.09 9.85 7.54
N ILE A 423 -5.74 10.67 6.56
CA ILE A 423 -5.88 12.13 6.61
C ILE A 423 -6.66 12.72 5.42
N MET A 424 -6.98 11.93 4.40
CA MET A 424 -7.67 12.38 3.19
C MET A 424 -8.54 11.27 2.59
N TRP A 425 -9.71 11.63 2.07
CA TRP A 425 -10.61 10.74 1.32
C TRP A 425 -10.67 11.15 -0.16
N SER A 426 -10.06 10.38 -1.06
CA SER A 426 -9.99 10.67 -2.49
C SER A 426 -11.16 10.08 -3.26
N ILE A 427 -11.97 10.94 -3.89
CA ILE A 427 -13.19 10.56 -4.64
C ILE A 427 -12.93 10.03 -6.05
N GLY A 428 -11.72 10.23 -6.58
CA GLY A 428 -11.42 9.84 -7.96
C GLY A 428 -10.00 10.20 -8.37
N ASN A 429 -9.47 9.43 -9.32
CA ASN A 429 -8.18 9.65 -9.95
C ASN A 429 -8.36 9.98 -11.43
N GLU A 430 -7.81 11.09 -11.92
CA GLU A 430 -7.77 11.49 -13.35
C GLU A 430 -9.09 11.28 -14.10
N ILE A 431 -10.20 11.61 -13.44
CA ILE A 431 -11.55 11.34 -13.93
C ILE A 431 -11.83 12.14 -15.20
N GLU A 432 -11.20 13.30 -15.36
CA GLU A 432 -11.39 14.22 -16.49
C GLU A 432 -11.12 13.56 -17.84
N TRP A 433 -10.28 12.53 -17.91
CA TRP A 433 -10.07 11.76 -19.15
C TRP A 433 -11.33 11.06 -19.66
N THR A 434 -12.22 10.66 -18.76
CA THR A 434 -13.48 9.97 -19.09
C THR A 434 -14.61 10.94 -19.47
N PHE A 435 -14.38 12.25 -19.36
CA PHE A 435 -15.32 13.31 -19.73
C PHE A 435 -14.68 14.17 -20.82
N PRO A 436 -14.84 13.81 -22.12
CA PRO A 436 -14.00 14.32 -23.21
C PRO A 436 -14.05 15.84 -23.40
N ASN A 437 -15.09 16.50 -22.91
CA ASN A 437 -15.21 17.97 -22.96
C ASN A 437 -14.17 18.68 -22.08
N TYR A 438 -13.60 18.03 -21.05
CA TYR A 438 -12.50 18.60 -20.27
C TYR A 438 -11.25 18.76 -21.14
N SER A 439 -10.81 17.66 -21.79
CA SER A 439 -9.66 17.68 -22.69
C SER A 439 -9.88 18.60 -23.89
N LYS A 440 -11.07 18.59 -24.50
CA LYS A 440 -11.40 19.50 -25.61
C LYS A 440 -11.36 20.97 -25.18
N THR A 441 -11.91 21.30 -24.01
CA THR A 441 -11.85 22.67 -23.47
C THR A 441 -10.42 23.11 -23.28
N TYR A 442 -9.59 22.27 -22.66
CA TYR A 442 -8.17 22.55 -22.47
C TYR A 442 -7.49 22.84 -23.81
N SER A 443 -7.65 21.96 -24.81
CA SER A 443 -7.06 22.13 -26.14
C SER A 443 -7.56 23.38 -26.88
N GLU A 444 -8.85 23.71 -26.78
CA GLU A 444 -9.40 24.92 -27.42
C GLU A 444 -8.92 26.23 -26.76
N VAL A 445 -8.60 26.20 -25.46
CA VAL A 445 -8.13 27.38 -24.71
C VAL A 445 -6.61 27.57 -24.85
N GLU A 446 -5.83 26.50 -24.68
CA GLU A 446 -4.36 26.57 -24.65
C GLU A 446 -3.72 26.40 -26.04
N GLY A 447 -4.43 25.80 -27.00
CA GLY A 447 -3.86 25.42 -28.30
C GLY A 447 -2.84 24.28 -28.21
N ASP A 448 -1.89 24.23 -29.16
CA ASP A 448 -0.83 23.21 -29.26
C ASP A 448 0.30 23.37 -28.21
N ILE A 449 0.05 24.08 -27.10
CA ILE A 449 1.00 24.13 -26.00
C ILE A 449 1.15 22.71 -25.45
N ASN A 450 2.36 22.15 -25.51
CA ASN A 450 2.67 20.94 -24.77
C ASN A 450 2.44 21.26 -23.29
N GLU A 451 1.46 20.59 -22.71
CA GLU A 451 0.94 20.82 -21.34
C GLU A 451 2.01 20.75 -20.24
N TYR A 452 3.18 20.18 -20.54
CA TYR A 452 4.31 20.06 -19.62
C TYR A 452 5.44 21.07 -19.88
N LYS A 453 5.34 21.92 -20.91
CA LYS A 453 6.39 22.90 -21.27
C LYS A 453 6.15 24.31 -20.71
N GLY A 454 4.93 24.62 -20.27
CA GLY A 454 4.57 25.92 -19.73
C GLY A 454 3.30 25.84 -18.89
N PRO A 455 3.10 26.76 -17.93
CA PRO A 455 1.87 26.81 -17.15
C PRO A 455 0.69 27.25 -18.05
N PRO A 456 -0.47 26.58 -17.94
CA PRO A 456 -1.68 26.97 -18.67
C PRO A 456 -2.35 28.18 -18.03
N THR A 457 -3.36 28.76 -18.70
CA THR A 457 -4.17 29.81 -18.09
C THR A 457 -5.14 29.24 -17.04
N TYR A 458 -5.27 29.93 -15.91
CA TYR A 458 -6.30 29.68 -14.88
C TYR A 458 -7.41 30.76 -14.91
N ASP A 459 -7.44 31.59 -15.95
CA ASP A 459 -8.47 32.62 -16.15
C ASP A 459 -9.82 32.00 -16.53
N VAL A 460 -10.72 31.90 -15.53
CA VAL A 460 -12.08 31.36 -15.68
C VAL A 460 -12.87 32.10 -16.77
N SER A 461 -12.64 33.40 -16.96
CA SER A 461 -13.37 34.19 -17.96
C SER A 461 -13.08 33.75 -19.40
N LYS A 462 -11.93 33.08 -19.62
CA LYS A 462 -11.56 32.49 -20.91
C LYS A 462 -12.00 31.03 -21.04
N ILE A 463 -11.86 30.26 -19.96
CA ILE A 463 -12.12 28.81 -19.98
C ILE A 463 -13.63 28.51 -19.96
N LYS A 464 -14.39 29.19 -19.09
CA LYS A 464 -15.82 28.89 -18.87
C LYS A 464 -16.68 29.04 -20.12
N PRO A 465 -16.51 30.07 -20.98
CA PRO A 465 -17.30 30.19 -22.21
C PRO A 465 -17.07 29.01 -23.17
N VAL A 466 -15.83 28.56 -23.34
CA VAL A 466 -15.47 27.40 -24.18
C VAL A 466 -16.08 26.14 -23.59
N PHE A 467 -15.90 25.91 -22.29
CA PHE A 467 -16.48 24.77 -21.59
C PHE A 467 -18.00 24.72 -21.75
N ASN A 468 -18.70 25.82 -21.47
CA ASN A 468 -20.16 25.91 -21.56
C ASN A 468 -20.66 25.68 -23.00
N LYS A 469 -19.93 26.16 -24.01
CA LYS A 469 -20.25 25.89 -25.41
C LYS A 469 -20.17 24.40 -25.74
N LEU A 470 -19.17 23.68 -25.20
CA LEU A 470 -18.97 22.26 -25.44
C LEU A 470 -19.92 21.36 -24.63
N THR A 471 -20.33 21.79 -23.44
CA THR A 471 -21.17 21.01 -22.53
C THR A 471 -22.65 21.39 -22.56
N GLY A 472 -23.02 22.48 -23.22
CA GLY A 472 -24.35 23.08 -23.07
C GLY A 472 -24.58 23.72 -21.69
N GLY A 473 -23.50 23.99 -20.94
CA GLY A 473 -23.53 24.62 -19.62
C GLY A 473 -23.75 23.66 -18.44
N VAL A 474 -23.85 22.35 -18.68
CA VAL A 474 -24.04 21.34 -17.63
C VAL A 474 -22.82 20.43 -17.55
N ASP A 475 -22.20 20.37 -16.37
CA ASP A 475 -21.07 19.46 -16.12
C ASP A 475 -21.51 18.20 -15.37
N SER A 476 -21.58 17.08 -16.08
CA SER A 476 -21.89 15.78 -15.48
C SER A 476 -20.79 15.29 -14.53
N LEU A 477 -19.52 15.66 -14.75
CA LEU A 477 -18.42 15.31 -13.86
C LEU A 477 -18.62 16.01 -12.51
N SER A 478 -18.75 17.34 -12.50
CA SER A 478 -18.98 18.10 -11.27
C SER A 478 -20.21 17.60 -10.50
N ILE A 479 -21.34 17.30 -11.17
CA ILE A 479 -22.54 16.76 -10.49
C ILE A 479 -22.22 15.47 -9.73
N VAL A 480 -21.50 14.53 -10.35
CA VAL A 480 -21.11 13.28 -9.68
C VAL A 480 -20.11 13.56 -8.55
N ALA A 481 -19.13 14.44 -8.77
CA ALA A 481 -18.16 14.81 -7.74
C ALA A 481 -18.81 15.38 -6.47
N HIS A 482 -19.78 16.30 -6.62
CA HIS A 482 -20.55 16.84 -5.50
C HIS A 482 -21.38 15.77 -4.79
N LYS A 483 -21.93 14.80 -5.54
CA LYS A 483 -22.64 13.65 -4.96
C LYS A 483 -21.71 12.76 -4.12
N LEU A 484 -20.53 12.42 -4.65
CA LEU A 484 -19.53 11.63 -3.92
C LEU A 484 -19.03 12.37 -2.68
N SER A 485 -18.67 13.64 -2.80
CA SER A 485 -18.24 14.49 -1.68
C SER A 485 -19.32 14.58 -0.59
N LYS A 486 -20.59 14.72 -0.98
CA LYS A 486 -21.71 14.66 -0.04
C LYS A 486 -21.76 13.33 0.71
N TRP A 487 -21.64 12.20 0.02
CA TRP A 487 -21.63 10.89 0.68
C TRP A 487 -20.44 10.70 1.61
N VAL A 488 -19.26 11.25 1.26
CA VAL A 488 -18.12 11.27 2.19
C VAL A 488 -18.47 12.07 3.44
N LYS A 489 -19.01 13.28 3.28
CA LYS A 489 -19.36 14.18 4.40
C LYS A 489 -20.53 13.70 5.25
N GLU A 490 -21.36 12.78 4.74
CA GLU A 490 -22.36 12.06 5.54
C GLU A 490 -21.70 11.06 6.51
N GLU A 491 -20.53 10.52 6.17
CA GLU A 491 -19.81 9.54 6.99
C GLU A 491 -18.69 10.16 7.84
N ASP A 492 -17.92 11.09 7.28
CA ASP A 492 -16.77 11.73 7.93
C ASP A 492 -16.61 13.20 7.50
N THR A 493 -16.61 14.11 8.48
CA THR A 493 -16.32 15.54 8.30
C THR A 493 -15.01 15.98 8.95
N THR A 494 -14.30 15.05 9.59
CA THR A 494 -13.04 15.32 10.30
C THR A 494 -11.83 15.28 9.38
N ARG A 495 -12.00 14.80 8.14
CA ARG A 495 -10.96 14.69 7.12
C ARG A 495 -11.43 15.32 5.81
N PRO A 496 -10.55 16.01 5.06
CA PRO A 496 -10.91 16.61 3.78
C PRO A 496 -11.21 15.57 2.70
N VAL A 497 -12.17 15.93 1.84
CA VAL A 497 -12.41 15.28 0.55
C VAL A 497 -11.38 15.79 -0.46
N VAL A 498 -10.76 14.89 -1.20
CA VAL A 498 -9.72 15.20 -2.20
C VAL A 498 -9.99 14.47 -3.53
N CYS A 499 -9.25 14.80 -4.57
CA CYS A 499 -9.18 14.03 -5.82
C CYS A 499 -7.83 14.23 -6.50
N GLY A 500 -7.44 13.32 -7.40
CA GLY A 500 -6.30 13.51 -8.30
C GLY A 500 -6.77 14.10 -9.63
N SER A 501 -6.50 15.39 -9.87
CA SER A 501 -6.93 16.11 -11.08
C SER A 501 -5.78 16.22 -12.09
N VAL A 502 -6.03 15.75 -13.31
CA VAL A 502 -5.12 15.86 -14.46
C VAL A 502 -5.42 17.10 -15.32
N ARG A 503 -6.59 17.72 -15.12
CA ARG A 503 -7.03 18.95 -15.79
C ARG A 503 -7.50 20.01 -14.78
N PRO A 504 -6.63 20.46 -13.85
CA PRO A 504 -7.02 21.39 -12.79
C PRO A 504 -7.58 22.71 -13.32
N THR A 505 -7.04 23.26 -14.42
CA THR A 505 -7.56 24.50 -15.03
C THR A 505 -9.05 24.42 -15.37
N VAL A 506 -9.44 23.33 -16.03
CA VAL A 506 -10.83 23.09 -16.40
C VAL A 506 -11.65 22.68 -15.18
N ALA A 507 -11.07 21.95 -14.22
CA ALA A 507 -11.74 21.60 -12.97
C ALA A 507 -12.17 22.83 -12.15
N PHE A 508 -11.32 23.87 -12.10
CA PHE A 508 -11.68 25.16 -11.49
C PHE A 508 -12.79 25.88 -12.26
N ALA A 509 -12.72 25.90 -13.59
CA ALA A 509 -13.73 26.56 -14.39
C ALA A 509 -15.07 25.80 -14.38
N SER A 510 -15.06 24.47 -14.35
CA SER A 510 -16.26 23.64 -14.45
C SER A 510 -17.10 23.63 -13.17
N GLY A 511 -16.45 23.77 -12.02
CA GLY A 511 -17.04 23.57 -10.68
C GLY A 511 -16.72 22.19 -10.08
N TYR A 512 -15.82 21.42 -10.70
CA TYR A 512 -15.31 20.17 -10.12
C TYR A 512 -14.40 20.43 -8.93
N ALA A 513 -13.50 21.42 -9.03
CA ALA A 513 -12.62 21.80 -7.92
C ALA A 513 -13.41 22.26 -6.67
N ASP A 514 -14.63 22.74 -6.84
CA ASP A 514 -15.52 23.16 -5.75
C ASP A 514 -16.11 21.98 -4.96
N ALA A 515 -16.11 20.77 -5.54
CA ALA A 515 -16.62 19.58 -4.88
C ALA A 515 -15.70 19.06 -3.76
N VAL A 516 -14.42 19.42 -3.80
CA VAL A 516 -13.37 18.89 -2.91
C VAL A 516 -12.77 19.99 -2.02
N ASP A 517 -12.31 19.60 -0.84
CA ASP A 517 -11.71 20.50 0.14
C ASP A 517 -10.24 20.79 -0.21
N VAL A 518 -9.51 19.80 -0.72
CA VAL A 518 -8.14 19.93 -1.27
C VAL A 518 -8.14 19.40 -2.71
N LEU A 519 -7.61 20.20 -3.65
CA LEU A 519 -7.45 19.77 -5.05
C LEU A 519 -6.06 19.16 -5.23
N GLY A 520 -6.01 17.86 -5.53
CA GLY A 520 -4.78 17.19 -5.93
C GLY A 520 -4.48 17.44 -7.41
N LEU A 521 -3.23 17.71 -7.73
CA LEU A 521 -2.72 18.01 -9.05
C LEU A 521 -1.79 16.88 -9.51
N ASN A 522 -2.23 16.09 -10.49
CA ASN A 522 -1.47 14.98 -11.06
C ASN A 522 -0.53 15.49 -12.17
N TYR A 523 0.78 15.42 -11.96
CA TYR A 523 1.82 15.82 -12.91
C TYR A 523 1.75 17.30 -13.32
N ARG A 524 1.28 18.16 -12.41
CA ARG A 524 1.08 19.61 -12.65
C ARG A 524 1.91 20.50 -11.72
N ALA A 525 3.14 20.10 -11.37
CA ALA A 525 4.01 20.97 -10.56
C ALA A 525 4.23 22.36 -11.19
N ILE A 526 4.24 22.44 -12.51
CA ILE A 526 4.34 23.71 -13.26
C ILE A 526 3.13 24.64 -13.03
N ASP A 527 2.00 24.11 -12.59
CA ASP A 527 0.77 24.88 -12.38
C ASP A 527 0.71 25.53 -11.00
N TYR A 528 1.52 25.11 -10.03
CA TYR A 528 1.36 25.48 -8.61
C TYR A 528 1.22 26.99 -8.40
N ASP A 529 2.10 27.80 -8.99
CA ASP A 529 2.07 29.25 -8.83
C ASP A 529 0.86 29.90 -9.49
N VAL A 530 0.53 29.50 -10.72
CA VAL A 530 -0.58 30.10 -11.48
C VAL A 530 -1.94 29.70 -10.88
N ALA A 531 -2.05 28.46 -10.40
CA ALA A 531 -3.23 27.95 -9.71
C ALA A 531 -3.44 28.67 -8.37
N HIS A 532 -2.39 28.75 -7.53
CA HIS A 532 -2.49 29.41 -6.22
C HIS A 532 -2.75 30.92 -6.36
N LYS A 533 -2.13 31.58 -7.34
CA LYS A 533 -2.40 32.99 -7.64
C LYS A 533 -3.87 33.23 -8.03
N ALA A 534 -4.46 32.34 -8.82
CA ALA A 534 -5.85 32.46 -9.26
C ALA A 534 -6.85 32.07 -8.15
N PHE A 535 -6.49 31.11 -7.30
CA PHE A 535 -7.36 30.52 -6.28
C PHE A 535 -6.64 30.35 -4.93
N PRO A 536 -6.24 31.44 -4.24
CA PRO A 536 -5.39 31.39 -3.04
C PRO A 536 -6.05 30.71 -1.83
N GLU A 537 -7.38 30.60 -1.82
CA GLU A 537 -8.14 29.94 -0.77
C GLU A 537 -8.29 28.43 -0.97
N LYS A 538 -8.00 27.91 -2.17
CA LYS A 538 -8.08 26.47 -2.43
C LYS A 538 -6.77 25.81 -1.99
N CYS A 539 -6.85 24.83 -1.10
CA CYS A 539 -5.69 24.01 -0.77
C CYS A 539 -5.30 23.15 -1.99
N LEU A 540 -4.03 23.20 -2.37
CA LEU A 540 -3.46 22.43 -3.47
C LEU A 540 -2.53 21.35 -2.92
N LEU A 541 -2.32 20.26 -3.67
CA LEU A 541 -1.43 19.16 -3.31
C LEU A 541 -0.89 18.50 -4.60
N GLY A 542 0.36 18.02 -4.61
CA GLY A 542 0.79 17.06 -5.63
C GLY A 542 0.27 15.66 -5.27
N SER A 543 -0.84 15.21 -5.88
CA SER A 543 -1.46 13.91 -5.59
C SER A 543 -0.86 12.76 -6.40
N GLU A 544 -0.19 13.09 -7.51
CA GLU A 544 0.58 12.15 -8.32
C GLU A 544 1.69 12.94 -9.01
N ASN A 545 2.93 12.50 -8.86
CA ASN A 545 4.10 13.21 -9.36
C ASN A 545 5.07 12.21 -9.97
N TRP A 546 5.87 12.64 -10.95
CA TRP A 546 7.00 11.84 -11.38
C TRP A 546 8.01 11.67 -10.24
N VAL A 547 8.78 10.59 -10.29
CA VAL A 547 9.90 10.38 -9.37
C VAL A 547 11.10 11.21 -9.86
N ALA A 548 10.99 12.53 -9.76
CA ALA A 548 11.95 13.50 -10.28
C ALA A 548 12.29 14.58 -9.25
N TYR A 549 13.50 15.12 -9.31
CA TYR A 549 13.95 16.20 -8.43
C TYR A 549 13.13 17.48 -8.61
N SER A 550 12.77 17.83 -9.85
CA SER A 550 11.97 19.02 -10.16
C SER A 550 10.63 19.04 -9.44
N GLU A 551 9.98 17.88 -9.29
CA GLU A 551 8.71 17.73 -8.56
C GLU A 551 8.89 18.04 -7.06
N TRP A 552 9.95 17.49 -6.45
CA TRP A 552 10.25 17.75 -5.04
C TRP A 552 10.70 19.19 -4.81
N LYS A 553 11.57 19.74 -5.67
CA LYS A 553 12.00 21.15 -5.61
C LYS A 553 10.81 22.09 -5.67
N ALA A 554 9.87 21.85 -6.60
CA ALA A 554 8.68 22.67 -6.77
C ALA A 554 7.83 22.73 -5.49
N ALA A 555 7.61 21.59 -4.83
CA ALA A 555 6.86 21.53 -3.57
C ALA A 555 7.65 22.04 -2.36
N LEU A 556 8.96 21.85 -2.34
CA LEU A 556 9.83 22.30 -1.24
C LEU A 556 9.90 23.83 -1.18
N GLU A 557 9.99 24.50 -2.33
CA GLU A 557 10.11 25.96 -2.44
C GLU A 557 8.79 26.73 -2.20
N ARG A 558 7.67 26.03 -2.05
CA ARG A 558 6.33 26.62 -1.93
C ARG A 558 5.63 26.18 -0.66
N ASP A 559 5.47 27.08 0.31
CA ASP A 559 4.80 26.77 1.58
C ASP A 559 3.35 26.31 1.39
N PHE A 560 2.64 26.88 0.41
CA PHE A 560 1.25 26.52 0.09
C PHE A 560 1.08 25.13 -0.53
N ILE A 561 2.17 24.47 -0.95
CA ILE A 561 2.15 23.08 -1.39
C ILE A 561 2.59 22.20 -0.21
N PRO A 562 1.68 21.42 0.41
CA PRO A 562 1.98 20.59 1.56
C PRO A 562 2.93 19.43 1.23
N GLY A 563 3.05 19.02 -0.03
CA GLY A 563 3.97 17.98 -0.48
C GLY A 563 3.53 17.29 -1.77
N ILE A 564 4.09 16.10 -2.02
CA ILE A 564 3.90 15.34 -3.25
C ILE A 564 3.66 13.85 -2.97
N PHE A 565 3.10 13.14 -3.94
CA PHE A 565 3.00 11.67 -3.96
C PHE A 565 3.62 11.13 -5.25
N VAL A 566 4.82 10.56 -5.18
CA VAL A 566 5.52 10.09 -6.39
C VAL A 566 4.97 8.76 -6.92
N TRP A 567 4.96 8.56 -8.23
CA TRP A 567 4.54 7.35 -8.92
C TRP A 567 5.76 6.49 -9.33
N THR A 568 6.15 5.45 -8.58
CA THR A 568 5.52 4.86 -7.38
C THR A 568 6.55 4.50 -6.28
N GLY A 569 6.06 4.14 -5.10
CA GLY A 569 6.91 3.68 -3.99
C GLY A 569 7.54 2.31 -4.25
N PHE A 570 6.73 1.33 -4.63
CA PHE A 570 7.15 -0.02 -5.02
C PHE A 570 6.72 -0.30 -6.47
N ALA A 571 7.48 -1.14 -7.16
CA ALA A 571 7.06 -1.67 -8.45
C ALA A 571 5.79 -2.51 -8.27
N TYR A 572 4.94 -2.49 -9.27
CA TYR A 572 3.64 -3.14 -9.27
C TYR A 572 3.42 -3.85 -10.60
N LEU A 573 2.61 -4.90 -10.57
CA LEU A 573 2.31 -5.72 -11.73
C LEU A 573 1.24 -5.02 -12.60
N GLY A 574 1.37 -5.12 -13.91
CA GLY A 574 0.45 -4.44 -14.82
C GLY A 574 0.94 -3.08 -15.30
N GLU A 575 0.07 -2.36 -16.03
CA GLU A 575 0.46 -1.20 -16.87
C GLU A 575 1.76 -1.43 -17.64
N ALA A 576 1.95 -2.66 -18.09
CA ALA A 576 3.24 -3.11 -18.52
C ALA A 576 3.53 -2.69 -19.96
N GLY A 577 4.80 -2.83 -20.34
CA GLY A 577 5.20 -2.75 -21.74
C GLY A 577 4.91 -4.05 -22.50
N PRO A 578 5.52 -4.22 -23.69
CA PRO A 578 5.35 -5.43 -24.47
C PRO A 578 5.83 -6.66 -23.70
N TRP A 579 5.16 -7.81 -23.89
CA TRP A 579 5.61 -9.10 -23.35
C TRP A 579 7.11 -9.34 -23.65
N PRO A 580 7.91 -9.86 -22.69
CA PRO A 580 7.53 -10.41 -21.39
C PRO A 580 7.67 -9.43 -20.22
N ARG A 581 7.51 -8.13 -20.45
CA ARG A 581 7.58 -7.14 -19.36
C ARG A 581 6.33 -7.26 -18.48
N LYS A 582 6.44 -7.65 -17.20
CA LYS A 582 5.29 -7.80 -16.28
C LYS A 582 4.85 -6.51 -15.56
N GLY A 583 5.64 -5.44 -15.68
CA GLY A 583 5.35 -4.09 -15.22
C GLY A 583 6.48 -3.12 -15.56
N LEU A 584 6.44 -1.88 -15.06
CA LEU A 584 7.42 -0.85 -15.43
C LEU A 584 8.50 -0.64 -14.34
N ASN A 585 9.70 -0.20 -14.75
CA ASN A 585 10.80 0.13 -13.85
C ASN A 585 10.77 1.64 -13.49
N ILE A 586 9.75 2.03 -12.73
CA ILE A 586 9.42 3.43 -12.45
C ILE A 586 9.35 3.74 -10.95
N SER A 587 9.69 2.78 -10.09
CA SER A 587 9.51 2.86 -8.64
C SER A 587 10.81 3.13 -7.85
N LEU A 588 10.67 3.47 -6.57
CA LEU A 588 11.80 3.59 -5.63
C LEU A 588 12.39 2.22 -5.24
N PHE A 589 11.53 1.21 -5.10
CA PHE A 589 11.88 -0.19 -4.85
C PHE A 589 11.34 -1.10 -5.95
N ASP A 590 12.11 -2.10 -6.36
CA ASP A 590 11.70 -3.08 -7.37
C ASP A 590 10.68 -4.11 -6.84
N PHE A 591 10.28 -5.09 -7.67
CA PHE A 591 9.26 -6.10 -7.33
C PHE A 591 9.64 -6.97 -6.12
N ALA A 592 10.94 -7.13 -5.86
CA ALA A 592 11.49 -7.88 -4.73
C ALA A 592 11.84 -6.97 -3.53
N GLY A 593 11.57 -5.66 -3.63
CA GLY A 593 11.87 -4.69 -2.58
C GLY A 593 13.35 -4.36 -2.43
N PHE A 594 14.15 -4.58 -3.47
CA PHE A 594 15.48 -3.98 -3.53
C PHE A 594 15.35 -2.51 -3.88
N LYS A 595 16.16 -1.68 -3.22
CA LYS A 595 16.22 -0.24 -3.49
C LYS A 595 16.89 -0.03 -4.84
N ASN A 596 16.21 0.68 -5.74
CA ASN A 596 16.77 1.03 -7.04
C ASN A 596 17.65 2.29 -6.93
N PRO A 597 18.51 2.60 -7.92
CA PRO A 597 19.29 3.84 -7.93
C PRO A 597 18.45 5.11 -7.67
N ARG A 598 17.25 5.17 -8.24
CA ARG A 598 16.26 6.21 -7.98
C ARG A 598 15.80 6.27 -6.51
N GLY A 599 15.59 5.13 -5.86
CA GLY A 599 15.33 5.04 -4.42
C GLY A 599 16.48 5.59 -3.59
N HIS A 600 17.73 5.32 -3.99
CA HIS A 600 18.90 5.92 -3.35
C HIS A 600 19.00 7.43 -3.55
N PHE A 601 18.54 7.95 -4.70
CA PHE A 601 18.46 9.39 -4.97
C PHE A 601 17.44 10.07 -4.06
N PHE A 602 16.21 9.55 -3.99
CA PHE A 602 15.17 10.09 -3.11
C PHE A 602 15.51 9.97 -1.63
N GLU A 603 16.21 8.91 -1.22
CA GLU A 603 16.77 8.81 0.13
C GLU A 603 17.67 10.00 0.46
N CYS A 604 18.51 10.47 -0.49
CA CYS A 604 19.32 11.68 -0.28
C CYS A 604 18.44 12.94 -0.20
N LEU A 605 17.34 13.00 -0.93
CA LEU A 605 16.44 14.16 -0.88
C LEU A 605 15.59 14.23 0.40
N TRP A 606 15.26 13.07 0.99
CA TRP A 606 14.26 12.97 2.05
C TRP A 606 14.80 12.58 3.42
N LYS A 607 16.07 12.15 3.51
CA LYS A 607 16.76 11.89 4.78
C LYS A 607 17.85 12.94 5.02
N GLU A 608 18.02 13.28 6.29
CA GLU A 608 19.06 14.20 6.76
C GLU A 608 20.41 13.48 6.99
N ASP A 609 20.41 12.16 7.17
CA ASP A 609 21.63 11.37 7.41
C ASP A 609 22.58 11.50 6.20
N PRO A 610 23.85 11.92 6.39
CA PRO A 610 24.78 12.10 5.27
C PRO A 610 25.00 10.82 4.48
N LYS A 611 24.85 10.93 3.15
CA LYS A 611 24.96 9.80 2.25
C LYS A 611 25.59 10.20 0.93
N VAL A 612 26.50 9.36 0.43
CA VAL A 612 26.89 9.30 -0.98
C VAL A 612 26.53 7.94 -1.56
N TYR A 613 26.11 7.94 -2.83
CA TYR A 613 25.86 6.73 -3.61
C TYR A 613 26.24 7.01 -5.05
N MET A 614 26.85 6.05 -5.75
CA MET A 614 27.26 6.25 -7.13
C MET A 614 26.75 5.15 -8.06
N VAL A 615 26.52 5.54 -9.31
CA VAL A 615 26.23 4.65 -10.43
C VAL A 615 27.04 5.06 -11.64
N THR A 616 27.16 4.15 -12.60
CA THR A 616 28.05 4.31 -13.75
C THR A 616 27.35 3.95 -15.05
N THR A 617 27.63 4.69 -16.12
CA THR A 617 27.09 4.43 -17.47
C THR A 617 28.19 4.71 -18.50
N PRO A 618 28.43 3.82 -19.49
CA PRO A 618 29.28 4.16 -20.63
C PRO A 618 28.84 5.49 -21.26
N ALA A 619 29.77 6.37 -21.62
CA ALA A 619 29.44 7.69 -22.16
C ALA A 619 28.64 7.61 -23.48
N SER A 620 28.79 6.50 -24.23
CA SER A 620 28.00 6.18 -25.43
C SER A 620 26.53 5.86 -25.14
N GLU A 621 26.19 5.48 -23.91
CA GLU A 621 24.85 5.12 -23.47
C GLU A 621 24.26 6.12 -22.47
N SER A 622 25.08 7.06 -21.99
CA SER A 622 24.66 8.05 -21.00
C SER A 622 23.80 9.12 -21.65
N GLU A 623 22.75 9.53 -20.95
CA GLU A 623 22.00 10.73 -21.30
C GLU A 623 22.73 12.03 -20.95
N PHE A 624 23.99 11.94 -20.50
CA PHE A 624 24.83 13.09 -20.23
C PHE A 624 26.08 13.07 -21.10
N SER A 625 26.27 14.14 -21.85
CA SER A 625 27.46 14.38 -22.67
C SER A 625 28.41 15.33 -21.96
N PHE A 626 29.70 15.01 -21.95
CA PHE A 626 30.72 15.87 -21.37
C PHE A 626 31.29 16.81 -22.43
N THR A 627 31.19 18.12 -22.20
CA THR A 627 31.63 19.16 -23.13
C THR A 627 32.87 19.88 -22.61
N LYS A 628 34.05 19.31 -22.88
CA LYS A 628 35.37 19.81 -22.38
C LYS A 628 35.65 21.29 -22.71
N ASN A 629 35.05 21.83 -23.76
CA ASN A 629 35.32 23.19 -24.25
C ASN A 629 34.66 24.29 -23.39
N GLU A 630 33.75 23.95 -22.47
CA GLU A 630 33.00 24.93 -21.64
C GLU A 630 33.27 24.81 -20.13
N GLY A 631 34.37 24.15 -19.75
CA GLY A 631 34.64 23.77 -18.36
C GLY A 631 34.13 22.37 -18.05
N TRP A 632 34.18 21.94 -16.78
CA TRP A 632 33.71 20.62 -16.38
C TRP A 632 32.18 20.58 -16.30
N LYS A 633 31.51 20.58 -17.47
CA LYS A 633 30.05 20.63 -17.62
C LYS A 633 29.51 19.37 -18.28
N PHE A 634 28.26 19.04 -17.96
CA PHE A 634 27.50 17.94 -18.53
C PHE A 634 26.19 18.45 -19.10
N ASP A 635 25.97 18.21 -20.39
CA ASP A 635 24.72 18.55 -21.08
C ASP A 635 23.87 17.31 -21.29
N ILE A 636 22.54 17.44 -21.18
CA ILE A 636 21.61 16.35 -21.48
C ILE A 636 21.68 16.02 -22.98
N GLN A 637 21.87 14.75 -23.32
CA GLN A 637 21.75 14.20 -24.67
C GLN A 637 20.69 13.09 -24.70
N TYR A 638 19.88 13.03 -25.75
CA TYR A 638 18.84 12.01 -25.90
C TYR A 638 19.40 10.80 -26.66
N THR A 639 19.96 9.83 -25.94
CA THR A 639 20.37 8.53 -26.49
C THR A 639 20.07 7.45 -25.45
N PRO A 640 19.38 6.33 -25.77
CA PRO A 640 18.93 5.82 -27.08
C PRO A 640 17.39 6.08 -27.37
N PRO A 641 16.70 5.42 -28.35
CA PRO A 641 15.71 5.95 -29.35
C PRO A 641 14.48 6.76 -28.88
N PRO A 642 13.73 7.43 -29.81
CA PRO A 642 12.59 8.33 -29.50
C PRO A 642 11.41 7.75 -28.70
N VAL A 643 11.28 6.42 -28.57
CA VAL A 643 10.29 5.79 -27.67
C VAL A 643 10.59 6.12 -26.20
N TRP A 644 11.87 6.28 -25.84
CA TRP A 644 12.31 6.69 -24.51
C TRP A 644 11.93 8.14 -24.17
N ASN A 645 11.82 9.04 -25.17
CA ASN A 645 11.44 10.44 -24.91
C ASN A 645 10.06 10.58 -24.21
N LYS A 646 9.13 9.65 -24.42
CA LYS A 646 7.81 9.69 -23.76
C LYS A 646 7.79 8.99 -22.40
N LEU A 647 8.55 7.92 -22.23
CA LEU A 647 8.68 7.21 -20.95
C LEU A 647 9.67 7.88 -20.00
N ARG A 648 10.50 8.82 -20.46
CA ARG A 648 11.61 9.39 -19.69
C ARG A 648 11.20 10.05 -18.37
N LEU A 649 10.02 10.68 -18.34
CA LEU A 649 9.50 11.27 -17.12
C LEU A 649 9.18 10.20 -16.05
N TRP A 650 8.85 8.99 -16.49
CA TRP A 650 8.54 7.86 -15.61
C TRP A 650 9.72 6.92 -15.37
N GLU A 651 10.55 6.58 -16.36
CA GLU A 651 11.69 5.67 -16.22
C GLU A 651 12.99 6.40 -15.84
N TRP A 652 13.86 5.74 -15.06
CA TRP A 652 15.10 6.36 -14.58
C TRP A 652 16.18 6.26 -15.63
N TYR A 653 17.28 6.99 -15.42
CA TYR A 653 18.47 6.85 -16.25
C TYR A 653 18.90 5.39 -16.35
N LYS A 654 19.34 4.95 -17.53
CA LYS A 654 19.99 3.65 -17.72
C LYS A 654 21.37 3.68 -17.05
N VAL A 655 21.46 3.10 -15.85
CA VAL A 655 22.65 3.16 -15.00
C VAL A 655 23.00 1.78 -14.45
N ASN A 656 24.29 1.58 -14.23
CA ASN A 656 24.85 0.35 -13.69
C ASN A 656 25.37 0.58 -12.26
N GLU A 657 25.38 -0.50 -11.48
CA GLU A 657 25.85 -0.54 -10.09
C GLU A 657 27.18 -1.33 -9.99
N HIS A 658 27.98 -1.35 -11.08
CA HIS A 658 29.18 -2.17 -11.23
C HIS A 658 30.35 -1.40 -11.88
N TRP A 659 31.58 -1.87 -11.68
CA TRP A 659 32.79 -1.30 -12.31
C TRP A 659 33.51 -2.33 -13.19
N ASN A 660 32.81 -2.84 -14.21
CA ASN A 660 33.30 -3.85 -15.15
C ASN A 660 33.01 -3.40 -16.59
N TYR A 661 34.03 -2.84 -17.25
CA TYR A 661 33.95 -2.27 -18.61
C TYR A 661 35.19 -2.58 -19.44
N ASN A 662 35.27 -2.09 -20.67
CA ASN A 662 36.47 -2.23 -21.51
C ASN A 662 37.55 -1.22 -21.09
N ASP A 663 38.83 -1.61 -21.17
CA ASP A 663 39.94 -0.74 -20.76
C ASP A 663 39.93 0.60 -21.52
N ASN A 664 40.03 1.70 -20.76
CA ASN A 664 39.92 3.10 -21.24
C ASN A 664 38.56 3.52 -21.80
N GLU A 665 37.52 2.69 -21.70
CA GLU A 665 36.17 3.11 -22.08
C GLU A 665 35.75 4.33 -21.23
N PRO A 666 35.24 5.42 -21.83
CA PRO A 666 34.81 6.59 -21.08
C PRO A 666 33.50 6.30 -20.35
N ILE A 667 33.49 6.45 -19.03
CA ILE A 667 32.34 6.17 -18.18
C ILE A 667 31.88 7.45 -17.50
N VAL A 668 30.58 7.75 -17.59
CA VAL A 668 29.92 8.79 -16.80
C VAL A 668 29.60 8.20 -15.43
N VAL A 669 30.18 8.79 -14.38
CA VAL A 669 29.92 8.47 -12.98
C VAL A 669 28.95 9.51 -12.44
N GLN A 670 27.78 9.07 -11.98
CA GLN A 670 26.77 9.91 -11.35
C GLN A 670 26.77 9.63 -9.85
N THR A 671 26.84 10.67 -9.03
CA THR A 671 26.79 10.60 -7.57
C THR A 671 25.53 11.28 -7.05
N TYR A 672 24.76 10.53 -6.27
CA TYR A 672 23.59 11.01 -5.53
C TYR A 672 24.03 11.29 -4.10
N THR A 673 23.78 12.50 -3.60
CA THR A 673 24.21 12.86 -2.26
C THR A 673 23.38 14.00 -1.67
N ASN A 674 23.33 14.05 -0.34
CA ASN A 674 22.90 15.20 0.46
C ASN A 674 24.07 15.88 1.18
N CYS A 675 25.31 15.45 0.92
CA CYS A 675 26.51 16.11 1.42
C CYS A 675 26.74 17.44 0.67
N GLU A 676 27.42 18.39 1.30
CA GLU A 676 27.76 19.68 0.69
C GLU A 676 28.69 19.50 -0.51
N GLU A 677 29.67 18.60 -0.40
CA GLU A 677 30.63 18.29 -1.45
C GLU A 677 30.83 16.77 -1.59
N ALA A 678 31.28 16.32 -2.76
CA ALA A 678 31.76 14.95 -2.95
C ALA A 678 33.05 14.92 -3.78
N GLU A 679 33.95 13.99 -3.46
CA GLU A 679 35.22 13.78 -4.17
C GLU A 679 35.33 12.33 -4.66
N LEU A 680 35.68 12.17 -5.93
CA LEU A 680 35.80 10.87 -6.57
C LEU A 680 37.26 10.44 -6.65
N PHE A 681 37.53 9.17 -6.39
CA PHE A 681 38.85 8.56 -6.45
C PHE A 681 38.82 7.32 -7.34
N LEU A 682 39.84 7.17 -8.20
CA LEU A 682 40.09 5.95 -8.96
C LEU A 682 41.44 5.40 -8.53
N ASN A 683 41.46 4.19 -7.96
CA ASN A 683 42.66 3.52 -7.44
C ASN A 683 43.48 4.43 -6.50
N GLY A 684 42.80 5.11 -5.58
CA GLY A 684 43.39 6.03 -4.60
C GLY A 684 43.81 7.40 -5.14
N LYS A 685 43.71 7.64 -6.45
CA LYS A 685 43.98 8.96 -7.05
C LYS A 685 42.70 9.77 -7.13
N SER A 686 42.71 10.96 -6.51
CA SER A 686 41.61 11.92 -6.63
C SER A 686 41.40 12.35 -8.09
N LEU A 687 40.13 12.41 -8.48
CA LEU A 687 39.62 12.94 -9.75
C LEU A 687 38.94 14.31 -9.57
N GLY A 688 39.12 14.92 -8.39
CA GLY A 688 38.62 16.24 -8.06
C GLY A 688 37.32 16.21 -7.25
N LYS A 689 37.22 17.20 -6.36
CA LYS A 689 36.06 17.49 -5.53
C LYS A 689 35.09 18.40 -6.26
N GLN A 690 33.79 18.20 -6.08
CA GLN A 690 32.72 19.04 -6.62
C GLN A 690 31.67 19.34 -5.54
N ALA A 691 31.06 20.52 -5.60
CA ALA A 691 30.01 20.94 -4.66
C ALA A 691 28.62 20.57 -5.21
N LEU A 692 27.74 20.04 -4.35
CA LEU A 692 26.36 19.74 -4.75
C LEU A 692 25.59 21.01 -5.14
N ALA A 693 25.94 22.15 -4.53
CA ALA A 693 25.33 23.44 -4.81
C ALA A 693 25.39 23.84 -6.29
N ASP A 694 26.42 23.42 -7.02
CA ASP A 694 26.60 23.71 -8.45
C ASP A 694 25.58 22.98 -9.34
N PHE A 695 24.87 21.99 -8.80
CA PHE A 695 23.90 21.14 -9.53
C PHE A 695 22.44 21.35 -9.08
N LYS A 696 22.18 22.21 -8.07
CA LYS A 696 20.85 22.36 -7.46
C LYS A 696 19.79 22.99 -8.36
N GLU A 697 20.20 23.80 -9.33
CA GLU A 697 19.29 24.38 -10.34
C GLU A 697 19.11 23.47 -11.56
N GLU A 698 19.83 22.35 -11.62
CA GLU A 698 19.74 21.33 -12.67
C GLU A 698 19.00 20.10 -12.14
N ASP A 699 19.71 18.97 -11.97
CA ASP A 699 19.15 17.66 -11.60
C ASP A 699 19.56 17.18 -10.19
N ASN A 700 20.37 17.97 -9.46
CA ASN A 700 20.91 17.63 -8.14
C ASN A 700 21.77 16.35 -8.15
N ILE A 701 22.50 16.10 -9.24
CA ILE A 701 23.40 14.94 -9.40
C ILE A 701 24.81 15.42 -9.77
N ILE A 702 25.82 15.06 -8.95
CA ILE A 702 27.23 15.36 -9.24
C ILE A 702 27.78 14.35 -10.26
N LYS A 703 28.59 14.80 -11.23
CA LYS A 703 29.02 13.97 -12.37
C LYS A 703 30.52 14.05 -12.67
N TRP A 704 31.13 12.93 -13.05
CA TRP A 704 32.49 12.85 -13.58
C TRP A 704 32.54 12.00 -14.86
N LEU A 705 33.47 12.32 -15.77
CA LEU A 705 33.82 11.47 -16.89
C LEU A 705 35.15 10.78 -16.57
N VAL A 706 35.12 9.46 -16.44
CA VAL A 706 36.24 8.66 -15.95
C VAL A 706 36.61 7.60 -16.99
N PRO A 707 37.85 7.58 -17.49
CA PRO A 707 38.30 6.45 -18.31
C PRO A 707 38.39 5.21 -17.43
N TYR A 708 37.71 4.15 -17.84
CA TYR A 708 37.70 2.92 -17.06
C TYR A 708 39.11 2.35 -16.91
N LYS A 709 39.46 2.02 -15.67
CA LYS A 709 40.60 1.21 -15.28
C LYS A 709 40.15 0.21 -14.25
N LYS A 710 40.61 -1.04 -14.39
CA LYS A 710 40.38 -2.10 -13.41
C LYS A 710 40.84 -1.63 -12.02
N GLY A 711 40.02 -1.91 -11.01
CA GLY A 711 40.33 -1.62 -9.61
C GLY A 711 39.14 -1.03 -8.88
N GLU A 712 39.39 -0.06 -8.01
CA GLU A 712 38.40 0.55 -7.12
C GLU A 712 38.03 1.96 -7.58
N LEU A 713 36.73 2.22 -7.64
CA LEU A 713 36.15 3.55 -7.73
C LEU A 713 35.49 3.87 -6.38
N LYS A 714 35.89 4.98 -5.76
CA LYS A 714 35.42 5.40 -4.43
C LYS A 714 34.97 6.85 -4.47
N VAL A 715 33.83 7.14 -3.85
CA VAL A 715 33.34 8.51 -3.62
C VAL A 715 33.27 8.80 -2.13
N ILE A 716 33.72 10.00 -1.74
CA ILE A 716 33.72 10.49 -0.36
C ILE A 716 32.86 11.75 -0.30
N GLY A 717 31.89 11.78 0.62
CA GLY A 717 31.03 12.93 0.90
C GLY A 717 31.54 13.74 2.07
N TYR A 718 31.49 15.07 1.94
CA TYR A 718 31.98 16.01 2.93
C TYR A 718 30.88 17.00 3.35
N ASN A 719 30.84 17.32 4.64
CA ASN A 719 30.10 18.45 5.19
C ASN A 719 31.05 19.29 6.04
N LYS A 720 31.10 20.61 5.79
CA LYS A 720 32.00 21.54 6.49
C LYS A 720 33.48 21.09 6.46
N GLY A 721 33.89 20.44 5.38
CA GLY A 721 35.24 19.91 5.18
C GLY A 721 35.53 18.54 5.83
N GLU A 722 34.62 17.99 6.64
CA GLU A 722 34.79 16.70 7.30
C GLU A 722 34.20 15.55 6.47
N VAL A 723 34.85 14.39 6.49
CA VAL A 723 34.33 13.17 5.87
C VAL A 723 33.14 12.66 6.67
N VAL A 724 31.98 12.54 6.02
CA VAL A 724 30.73 12.12 6.67
C VAL A 724 30.08 10.90 6.02
N SER A 725 30.49 10.52 4.80
CA SER A 725 29.98 9.36 4.10
C SER A 725 30.96 8.87 3.03
N GLU A 726 30.97 7.57 2.76
CA GLU A 726 31.80 6.97 1.71
C GLU A 726 31.01 5.86 1.00
N TYR A 727 31.27 5.69 -0.30
CA TYR A 727 30.72 4.60 -1.09
C TYR A 727 31.74 4.13 -2.12
N GLN A 728 31.81 2.82 -2.38
CA GLN A 728 32.77 2.26 -3.33
C GLN A 728 32.17 1.13 -4.17
N ILE A 729 32.65 1.02 -5.39
CA ILE A 729 32.44 -0.12 -6.29
C ILE A 729 33.79 -0.56 -6.85
N SER A 730 33.96 -1.86 -7.08
CA SER A 730 35.22 -2.42 -7.59
C SER A 730 34.96 -3.31 -8.78
N THR A 731 35.96 -3.46 -9.65
CA THR A 731 35.93 -4.44 -10.72
C THR A 731 35.90 -5.85 -10.13
N THR A 732 34.86 -6.61 -10.43
CA THR A 732 34.68 -7.96 -9.85
C THR A 732 35.12 -9.08 -10.78
N GLY A 733 35.50 -10.20 -10.17
CA GLY A 733 35.64 -11.50 -10.83
C GLY A 733 34.31 -12.24 -11.02
N ALA A 734 34.40 -13.54 -11.33
CA ALA A 734 33.23 -14.42 -11.35
C ALA A 734 32.69 -14.66 -9.92
N PRO A 735 31.40 -15.00 -9.77
CA PRO A 735 30.84 -15.39 -8.48
C PRO A 735 31.61 -16.56 -7.85
N ALA A 736 32.01 -16.39 -6.59
CA ALA A 736 32.75 -17.38 -5.80
C ALA A 736 32.04 -17.73 -4.48
N SER A 737 31.15 -16.87 -3.98
CA SER A 737 30.39 -17.12 -2.76
C SER A 737 28.99 -16.49 -2.79
N ILE A 738 28.09 -17.01 -1.94
CA ILE A 738 26.73 -16.54 -1.75
C ILE A 738 26.57 -16.07 -0.30
N LYS A 739 26.08 -14.84 -0.10
CA LYS A 739 25.66 -14.38 1.22
C LYS A 739 24.14 -14.28 1.31
N LEU A 740 23.60 -14.87 2.38
CA LEU A 740 22.21 -14.70 2.77
C LEU A 740 22.08 -13.57 3.80
N ASN A 741 21.11 -12.68 3.61
CA ASN A 741 20.70 -11.69 4.62
C ASN A 741 19.19 -11.73 4.79
N THR A 742 18.68 -11.29 5.93
CA THR A 742 17.24 -11.24 6.18
C THR A 742 16.82 -9.98 6.91
N ASP A 743 15.56 -9.60 6.74
CA ASP A 743 14.90 -8.52 7.49
C ASP A 743 14.51 -8.92 8.91
N LYS A 744 14.21 -10.21 9.15
CA LYS A 744 13.83 -10.75 10.46
C LYS A 744 14.61 -12.02 10.77
N THR A 745 15.22 -12.12 11.95
CA THR A 745 15.83 -13.36 12.45
C THR A 745 14.91 -14.16 13.37
N THR A 746 13.81 -13.57 13.82
CA THR A 746 12.79 -14.20 14.66
C THR A 746 11.42 -13.98 14.03
N LEU A 747 10.60 -15.01 13.99
CA LEU A 747 9.24 -15.01 13.47
C LEU A 747 8.28 -15.54 14.54
N LYS A 748 7.06 -15.01 14.58
CA LYS A 748 5.98 -15.59 15.36
C LYS A 748 5.56 -16.92 14.71
N ALA A 749 5.44 -17.98 15.49
CA ALA A 749 4.97 -19.29 15.04
C ALA A 749 3.44 -19.28 14.86
N ASN A 750 2.93 -18.50 13.92
CA ASN A 750 1.50 -18.22 13.77
C ASN A 750 0.91 -18.51 12.38
N ASN A 751 1.70 -19.06 11.45
CA ASN A 751 1.34 -19.29 10.04
C ASN A 751 1.20 -18.02 9.17
N TYR A 752 1.49 -16.83 9.69
CA TYR A 752 1.34 -15.55 8.98
C TYR A 752 2.63 -14.74 8.89
N ASP A 753 3.50 -14.84 9.88
CA ASP A 753 4.73 -14.05 9.94
C ASP A 753 5.72 -14.51 8.86
N VAL A 754 6.41 -13.54 8.26
CA VAL A 754 7.25 -13.74 7.08
C VAL A 754 8.62 -13.11 7.26
N ALA A 755 9.66 -13.82 6.85
CA ALA A 755 11.00 -13.30 6.64
C ALA A 755 11.33 -13.23 5.14
N HIS A 756 11.96 -12.14 4.72
CA HIS A 756 12.54 -11.96 3.40
C HIS A 756 14.01 -12.33 3.46
N VAL A 757 14.44 -13.30 2.67
CA VAL A 757 15.82 -13.79 2.62
C VAL A 757 16.44 -13.40 1.29
N TYR A 758 17.42 -12.50 1.35
CA TYR A 758 18.13 -11.98 0.20
C TYR A 758 19.39 -12.78 -0.09
N VAL A 759 19.56 -13.11 -1.36
CA VAL A 759 20.78 -13.66 -1.94
C VAL A 759 21.59 -12.51 -2.55
N THR A 760 22.89 -12.50 -2.30
CA THR A 760 23.84 -11.63 -3.01
C THR A 760 25.09 -12.42 -3.37
N LEU A 761 25.53 -12.30 -4.62
CA LEU A 761 26.74 -12.94 -5.13
C LEU A 761 27.99 -12.09 -4.85
N TYR A 762 29.08 -12.76 -4.48
CA TYR A 762 30.37 -12.14 -4.25
C TYR A 762 31.49 -12.88 -4.99
N ASP A 763 32.51 -12.16 -5.44
CA ASP A 763 33.72 -12.75 -6.02
C ASP A 763 34.71 -13.23 -4.94
N GLU A 764 35.85 -13.80 -5.35
CA GLU A 764 36.90 -14.29 -4.43
C GLU A 764 37.49 -13.19 -3.54
N ALA A 765 37.41 -11.93 -3.97
CA ALA A 765 37.90 -10.78 -3.22
C ALA A 765 36.84 -10.19 -2.27
N GLY A 766 35.63 -10.77 -2.22
CA GLY A 766 34.55 -10.31 -1.37
C GLY A 766 33.81 -9.08 -1.90
N ASN A 767 33.91 -8.78 -3.20
CA ASN A 767 33.16 -7.71 -3.85
C ASN A 767 31.83 -8.21 -4.38
N LYS A 768 30.77 -7.39 -4.26
CA LYS A 768 29.44 -7.73 -4.81
C LYS A 768 29.49 -7.81 -6.33
N VAL A 769 29.06 -8.95 -6.86
CA VAL A 769 28.97 -9.17 -8.30
C VAL A 769 27.58 -8.74 -8.77
N THR A 770 27.48 -7.69 -9.58
CA THR A 770 26.18 -7.11 -10.00
C THR A 770 26.01 -7.06 -11.53
N ASN A 771 26.96 -7.62 -12.29
CA ASN A 771 26.99 -7.59 -13.76
C ASN A 771 26.73 -8.96 -14.41
N VAL A 772 26.49 -10.02 -13.63
CA VAL A 772 26.09 -11.34 -14.14
C VAL A 772 24.85 -11.87 -13.43
N ASN A 773 24.13 -12.76 -14.10
CA ASN A 773 22.91 -13.39 -13.61
C ASN A 773 23.10 -14.90 -13.57
N GLU A 774 22.78 -15.52 -12.43
CA GLU A 774 23.04 -16.93 -12.13
C GLU A 774 21.81 -17.62 -11.55
N ASP A 775 21.68 -18.93 -11.77
CA ASP A 775 20.59 -19.73 -11.23
C ASP A 775 20.82 -20.10 -9.77
N ILE A 776 19.94 -19.66 -8.87
CA ILE A 776 20.00 -19.94 -7.44
C ILE A 776 18.89 -20.90 -7.04
N THR A 777 19.22 -21.88 -6.20
CA THR A 777 18.26 -22.77 -5.56
C THR A 777 18.29 -22.57 -4.05
N PHE A 778 17.13 -22.32 -3.46
CA PHE A 778 16.92 -22.26 -2.02
C PHE A 778 16.62 -23.65 -1.46
N ASP A 779 17.13 -23.90 -0.25
CA ASP A 779 16.78 -25.06 0.56
C ASP A 779 16.37 -24.57 1.96
N VAL A 780 15.18 -24.96 2.41
CA VAL A 780 14.55 -24.48 3.64
C VAL A 780 14.14 -25.71 4.44
N SER A 781 14.62 -25.81 5.68
CA SER A 781 14.31 -26.94 6.54
C SER A 781 12.82 -27.04 6.84
N GLU A 782 12.39 -28.22 7.27
CA GLU A 782 11.05 -28.43 7.81
C GLU A 782 10.75 -27.41 8.94
N GLY A 783 9.54 -26.86 8.96
CA GLY A 783 9.11 -25.84 9.94
C GLY A 783 8.68 -24.49 9.35
N ALA A 784 9.04 -24.20 8.10
CA ALA A 784 8.55 -23.05 7.33
C ALA A 784 8.14 -23.47 5.92
N ASP A 785 7.49 -22.55 5.20
CA ASP A 785 7.26 -22.65 3.77
C ASP A 785 8.06 -21.56 3.04
N LEU A 786 8.79 -21.94 1.98
CA LEU A 786 9.22 -21.00 0.96
C LEU A 786 8.00 -20.69 0.07
N ILE A 787 7.35 -19.55 0.30
CA ILE A 787 6.09 -19.23 -0.37
C ILE A 787 6.29 -18.53 -1.72
N ALA A 788 7.43 -17.89 -1.93
CA ALA A 788 7.77 -17.25 -3.19
C ALA A 788 9.28 -17.01 -3.35
N VAL A 789 9.75 -16.99 -4.60
CA VAL A 789 11.07 -16.46 -4.99
C VAL A 789 10.93 -15.38 -6.05
N ASP A 790 11.79 -14.37 -6.05
CA ASP A 790 11.84 -13.31 -7.08
C ASP A 790 13.26 -12.75 -7.22
N ASN A 791 13.50 -11.96 -8.26
CA ASN A 791 14.75 -11.23 -8.48
C ASN A 791 14.53 -9.73 -8.68
N GLY A 792 13.27 -9.26 -8.67
CA GLY A 792 12.91 -7.86 -8.77
C GLY A 792 12.86 -7.32 -10.21
N TRP A 793 13.25 -8.12 -11.20
CA TRP A 793 13.34 -7.67 -12.59
C TRP A 793 11.97 -7.64 -13.26
N GLU A 794 11.65 -6.54 -13.95
CA GLU A 794 10.39 -6.37 -14.67
C GLU A 794 10.21 -7.34 -15.85
N MET A 795 11.27 -8.03 -16.27
CA MET A 795 11.24 -9.06 -17.31
C MET A 795 11.20 -10.49 -16.74
N ASN A 796 11.23 -10.65 -15.41
CA ASN A 796 11.16 -11.97 -14.79
C ASN A 796 9.73 -12.50 -14.82
N VAL A 797 9.47 -13.41 -15.74
CA VAL A 797 8.21 -14.15 -15.88
C VAL A 797 8.31 -15.60 -15.39
N SER A 798 9.36 -15.93 -14.63
CA SER A 798 9.49 -17.25 -14.02
C SER A 798 8.44 -17.45 -12.93
N PRO A 799 7.96 -18.67 -12.69
CA PRO A 799 7.05 -18.96 -11.58
C PRO A 799 7.65 -18.51 -10.24
N HIS A 800 6.81 -17.97 -9.35
CA HIS A 800 7.22 -17.54 -8.01
C HIS A 800 7.19 -18.67 -6.99
N ASN A 801 6.27 -19.63 -7.14
CA ASN A 801 6.06 -20.79 -6.25
C ASN A 801 7.03 -21.95 -6.52
N THR A 802 8.32 -21.65 -6.60
CA THR A 802 9.40 -22.64 -6.75
C THR A 802 10.54 -22.31 -5.79
N ASN A 803 11.52 -23.20 -5.69
CA ASN A 803 12.75 -22.96 -4.94
C ASN A 803 13.90 -22.45 -5.81
N LYS A 804 13.69 -22.23 -7.11
CA LYS A 804 14.73 -21.80 -8.05
C LYS A 804 14.42 -20.46 -8.71
N VAL A 805 15.39 -19.57 -8.75
CA VAL A 805 15.27 -18.26 -9.44
C VAL A 805 16.62 -17.83 -10.02
N GLN A 806 16.61 -17.25 -11.22
CA GLN A 806 17.80 -16.61 -11.77
C GLN A 806 17.97 -15.24 -11.11
N THR A 807 19.15 -14.94 -10.58
CA THR A 807 19.43 -13.61 -10.02
C THR A 807 19.31 -12.53 -11.09
N HIS A 808 18.96 -11.31 -10.69
CA HIS A 808 19.11 -10.12 -11.52
C HIS A 808 20.07 -9.17 -10.82
N LYS A 809 21.10 -8.68 -11.51
CA LYS A 809 22.19 -7.89 -10.89
C LYS A 809 22.84 -8.63 -9.70
N GLY A 810 23.03 -9.95 -9.85
CA GLY A 810 23.61 -10.83 -8.83
C GLY A 810 22.86 -10.89 -7.50
N ARG A 811 21.56 -10.55 -7.48
CA ARG A 811 20.68 -10.65 -6.30
C ARG A 811 19.38 -11.40 -6.60
N ALA A 812 18.82 -12.02 -5.57
CA ALA A 812 17.52 -12.69 -5.57
C ALA A 812 16.89 -12.66 -4.17
N LEU A 813 15.60 -12.99 -4.08
CA LEU A 813 14.78 -13.00 -2.88
C LEU A 813 14.09 -14.35 -2.73
N GLY A 814 14.06 -14.88 -1.51
CA GLY A 814 13.11 -15.91 -1.06
C GLY A 814 12.23 -15.37 0.07
N ILE A 815 10.94 -15.70 0.05
CA ILE A 815 9.96 -15.27 1.05
C ILE A 815 9.58 -16.49 1.90
N ILE A 816 9.91 -16.45 3.18
CA ILE A 816 9.80 -17.56 4.12
C ILE A 816 8.66 -17.29 5.08
N ARG A 817 7.64 -18.15 5.09
CA ARG A 817 6.50 -18.04 5.99
C ARG A 817 6.66 -19.03 7.15
N SER A 818 6.43 -18.54 8.36
CA SER A 818 6.36 -19.37 9.56
C SER A 818 5.26 -20.44 9.47
N LYS A 819 5.41 -21.53 10.23
CA LYS A 819 4.30 -22.44 10.60
C LYS A 819 3.94 -22.23 12.06
N ALA A 820 2.89 -22.91 12.54
CA ALA A 820 2.47 -22.89 13.94
C ALA A 820 3.49 -23.47 14.94
N GLN A 821 4.48 -24.22 14.44
CA GLN A 821 5.44 -24.91 15.30
C GLN A 821 6.64 -24.03 15.61
N LYS A 822 6.92 -23.85 16.92
CA LYS A 822 8.13 -23.17 17.40
C LYS A 822 9.39 -23.99 17.12
N GLY A 823 10.52 -23.33 16.90
CA GLY A 823 11.80 -23.99 16.66
C GLY A 823 12.74 -23.20 15.77
N ALA A 824 13.92 -23.76 15.51
CA ALA A 824 14.88 -23.17 14.57
C ALA A 824 14.64 -23.67 13.15
N ILE A 825 14.79 -22.78 12.18
CA ILE A 825 14.67 -23.07 10.75
C ILE A 825 15.97 -22.68 10.06
N ASN A 826 16.51 -23.62 9.28
CA ASN A 826 17.76 -23.43 8.56
C ASN A 826 17.49 -23.22 7.08
N ILE A 827 18.16 -22.24 6.51
CA ILE A 827 18.00 -21.81 5.12
C ILE A 827 19.38 -21.77 4.48
N THR A 828 19.50 -22.35 3.29
CA THR A 828 20.69 -22.23 2.45
C THR A 828 20.30 -21.87 1.02
N ALA A 829 21.27 -21.37 0.26
CA ALA A 829 21.15 -21.20 -1.18
C ALA A 829 22.39 -21.79 -1.88
N SER A 830 22.19 -22.27 -3.11
CA SER A 830 23.27 -22.87 -3.92
C SER A 830 23.30 -22.35 -5.35
N LEU A 831 24.51 -22.21 -5.89
CA LEU A 831 24.86 -21.94 -7.29
C LEU A 831 25.87 -23.00 -7.75
N GLY A 832 25.41 -24.01 -8.49
CA GLY A 832 26.26 -25.14 -8.87
C GLY A 832 26.90 -25.80 -7.63
N ASN A 833 28.24 -25.74 -7.54
CA ASN A 833 28.99 -26.27 -6.39
C ASN A 833 29.19 -25.26 -5.25
N ILE A 834 28.84 -23.99 -5.44
CA ILE A 834 28.92 -22.94 -4.41
C ILE A 834 27.68 -23.03 -3.53
N LYS A 835 27.87 -23.09 -2.21
CA LYS A 835 26.79 -23.04 -1.22
C LYS A 835 26.99 -21.86 -0.28
N SER A 836 25.89 -21.24 0.14
CA SER A 836 25.91 -20.23 1.19
C SER A 836 26.20 -20.87 2.55
N ASP A 837 26.60 -20.03 3.51
CA ASP A 837 26.44 -20.38 4.93
C ASP A 837 24.96 -20.60 5.28
N VAL A 838 24.70 -21.34 6.35
CA VAL A 838 23.36 -21.55 6.88
C VAL A 838 22.87 -20.28 7.56
N LEU A 839 21.71 -19.78 7.12
CA LEU A 839 20.95 -18.76 7.83
C LEU A 839 19.92 -19.44 8.73
N THR A 840 19.95 -19.16 10.03
CA THR A 840 18.98 -19.69 10.99
C THR A 840 17.97 -18.62 11.39
N LEU A 841 16.68 -18.94 11.28
CA LEU A 841 15.57 -18.17 11.84
C LEU A 841 15.00 -18.88 13.07
N ILE A 842 14.48 -18.13 14.03
CA ILE A 842 13.82 -18.69 15.23
C ILE A 842 12.32 -18.43 15.16
N LEU A 843 11.51 -19.47 15.36
CA LEU A 843 10.06 -19.39 15.47
C LEU A 843 9.65 -19.44 16.94
N GLU A 844 9.00 -18.37 17.41
CA GLU A 844 8.59 -18.15 18.80
C GLU A 844 7.09 -18.16 19.04
#